data_AF-A0A165X8Q4-F1
#
_entry.id   AF-A0A165X8Q4-F1
#
_cell.length_a   1.000
_cell.length_b   1.000
_cell.length_c   1.000
_cell.angle_alpha   90.00
_cell.angle_beta   90.00
_cell.angle_gamma   90.00
#
_symmetry.space_group_name_H-M   'P 1'
#
loop_
_entity.id
_entity.type
_entity.pdbx_description
1 polymer ?
#
loop_
_entity_poly.entity_id
_entity_poly.type
_entity_poly.pdbx_seq_one_letter_code
_entity_poly.pdbx_strand_id
1 'polypeptide(L)'
;MSHQPSNSTELTDDQREYCRKRLAEYATLDAPARTAWLDTVLRHVWLMENDDYNWSKDGRPDPDNEDLSFGWTQFCVHELFHKEGTKDLRKAIRSLRGARWSAFKVFTVSNKDNIKRAIEAAHPHIKAAGTGHFPHYPEFKSKCYNALNLNEKQFYVDLAVQWNAGGASAEVKAQNRIRNLAKFLKDVQFELARDYDTYCFFITCGTPGTDEPPKVIDYLRELNYSKIKITQHFDWSPVLRRVKEFTDATHMAWLTDSQTKAAGVYTPEETTKKHPPNQPTGIQITYDLENKRVILPTQSFLDNPDFFMRREQSFMRECLVAAFTLAAGKTKPASVPWTALGKNPGHFLPPELIPPGVVFTDYQHMLVQYREACVRLWLELGYIYVLNTKAGKNLAPAVAAKVAPAGPAEPALIVAAGVVNRYGSSGREVLAAAGLQLYEDAEEVLDELVMEDRVIDPPELERAEDAEHSHFAPCTVPVTSEARAQYCLTALQLVAEGRDKHIATQCVRSLVGLPVTKRDATTDEQIRYHEPDRYAPSAIGWEAESPLLPDDDVIAVRQWLGRRPYENGGLLGWSQAWSYMLGIVMFLVSESSQTVNVHELAESRNWALIMDKLPGDNGGWDADSLHHAAIALQPVDVGILRDFAS
;
A
#
# COMPACT_ATOMS: atom_id res chain seq x y z
N MET A 1 -13.00 38.18 -9.74
CA MET A 1 -11.60 37.73 -9.78
C MET A 1 -11.59 36.36 -9.13
N SER A 2 -11.62 35.30 -9.94
CA SER A 2 -11.60 33.93 -9.43
C SER A 2 -10.18 33.62 -8.99
N HIS A 3 -9.98 33.43 -7.68
CA HIS A 3 -8.75 32.85 -7.18
C HIS A 3 -8.64 31.43 -7.76
N GLN A 4 -7.62 31.16 -8.57
CA GLN A 4 -7.27 29.79 -8.90
C GLN A 4 -6.98 29.07 -7.57
N PRO A 5 -7.54 27.87 -7.34
CA PRO A 5 -7.22 27.12 -6.13
C PRO A 5 -5.71 26.88 -6.11
N SER A 6 -5.06 27.25 -4.99
CA SER A 6 -3.66 26.93 -4.78
C SER A 6 -3.51 25.41 -4.87
N ASN A 7 -2.61 24.91 -5.72
CA ASN A 7 -2.21 23.50 -5.82
C ASN A 7 -1.45 23.03 -4.55
N SER A 8 -2.00 23.34 -3.38
CA SER A 8 -1.52 22.89 -2.08
C SER A 8 -2.02 21.47 -1.89
N THR A 9 -1.08 20.53 -1.80
CA THR A 9 -1.36 19.13 -1.44
C THR A 9 -1.60 18.95 0.07
N GLU A 10 -1.69 20.04 0.84
CA GLU A 10 -1.92 20.05 2.29
C GLU A 10 -3.08 20.98 2.68
N LEU A 11 -3.74 20.66 3.82
CA LEU A 11 -4.74 21.56 4.41
C LEU A 11 -4.02 22.83 4.83
N THR A 12 -4.61 23.99 4.58
CA THR A 12 -4.07 25.25 5.10
C THR A 12 -3.98 25.21 6.63
N ASP A 13 -3.12 26.04 7.21
CA ASP A 13 -2.91 26.03 8.67
C ASP A 13 -4.22 26.32 9.43
N ASP A 14 -5.06 27.21 8.90
CA ASP A 14 -6.38 27.51 9.45
C ASP A 14 -7.34 26.31 9.37
N GLN A 15 -7.35 25.58 8.25
CA GLN A 15 -8.12 24.34 8.10
C GLN A 15 -7.63 23.24 9.06
N ARG A 16 -6.30 23.09 9.24
CA ARG A 16 -5.70 22.14 10.20
C ARG A 16 -6.05 22.52 11.64
N GLU A 17 -5.93 23.79 12.01
CA GLU A 17 -6.26 24.27 13.35
C GLU A 17 -7.75 24.06 13.64
N TYR A 18 -8.62 24.35 12.67
CA TYR A 18 -10.06 24.10 12.76
C TYR A 18 -10.37 22.61 13.03
N CYS A 19 -9.74 21.71 12.29
CA CYS A 19 -9.90 20.26 12.49
C CYS A 19 -9.38 19.80 13.85
N ARG A 20 -8.21 20.29 14.28
CA ARG A 20 -7.57 19.89 15.54
C ARG A 20 -8.38 20.28 16.78
N LYS A 21 -8.99 21.47 16.79
CA LYS A 21 -9.90 21.92 17.87
C LYS A 21 -11.11 20.99 18.05
N ARG A 22 -11.42 20.19 17.04
CA ARG A 22 -12.59 19.31 16.97
C ARG A 22 -12.26 17.82 17.14
N LEU A 23 -10.99 17.46 17.34
CA LEU A 23 -10.54 16.07 17.55
C LEU A 23 -11.18 15.42 18.78
N ALA A 24 -11.33 16.17 19.87
CA ALA A 24 -11.97 15.67 21.09
C ALA A 24 -13.45 15.30 20.86
N GLU A 25 -14.16 16.14 20.10
CA GLU A 25 -15.55 15.87 19.72
C GLU A 25 -15.63 14.60 18.87
N TYR A 26 -14.82 14.51 17.81
CA TYR A 26 -14.74 13.32 16.94
C TYR A 26 -14.47 12.00 17.70
N ALA A 27 -13.57 12.03 18.69
CA ALA A 27 -13.22 10.86 19.48
C ALA A 27 -14.39 10.34 20.34
N THR A 28 -15.29 11.23 20.77
CA THR A 28 -16.44 10.90 21.64
C THR A 28 -17.66 10.38 20.88
N LEU A 29 -17.74 10.65 19.58
CA LEU A 29 -18.87 10.23 18.74
C LEU A 29 -18.81 8.71 18.45
N ASP A 30 -19.98 8.09 18.25
CA ASP A 30 -20.08 6.72 17.75
C ASP A 30 -19.87 6.67 16.22
N ALA A 31 -19.72 5.48 15.64
CA ALA A 31 -19.35 5.34 14.23
C ALA A 31 -20.33 6.01 13.23
N PRO A 32 -21.66 5.91 13.42
CA PRO A 32 -22.63 6.63 12.60
C PRO A 32 -22.52 8.15 12.77
N ALA A 33 -22.49 8.65 14.01
CA ALA A 33 -22.42 10.10 14.26
C ALA A 33 -21.10 10.71 13.78
N ARG A 34 -19.99 9.97 13.82
CA ARG A 34 -18.70 10.41 13.25
C ARG A 34 -18.79 10.74 11.78
N THR A 35 -19.58 9.99 11.02
CA THR A 35 -19.65 10.17 9.56
C THR A 35 -20.42 11.44 9.22
N ALA A 36 -21.62 11.62 9.79
CA ALA A 36 -22.42 12.84 9.59
C ALA A 36 -21.71 14.09 10.12
N TRP A 37 -21.00 13.94 11.25
CA TRP A 37 -20.20 15.01 11.81
C TRP A 37 -18.98 15.36 10.93
N LEU A 38 -18.28 14.35 10.40
CA LEU A 38 -17.18 14.56 9.46
C LEU A 38 -17.66 15.28 8.20
N ASP A 39 -18.82 14.94 7.68
CA ASP A 39 -19.41 15.64 6.52
C ASP A 39 -19.67 17.12 6.83
N THR A 40 -20.07 17.45 8.06
CA THR A 40 -20.26 18.83 8.52
C THR A 40 -18.93 19.57 8.65
N VAL A 41 -17.91 18.92 9.23
CA VAL A 41 -16.56 19.48 9.34
C VAL A 41 -15.94 19.69 7.98
N LEU A 42 -16.04 18.69 7.10
CA LEU A 42 -15.57 18.74 5.73
C LEU A 42 -16.20 19.91 4.98
N ARG A 43 -17.52 20.07 5.08
CA ARG A 43 -18.22 21.22 4.49
C ARG A 43 -17.62 22.54 4.97
N HIS A 44 -17.42 22.70 6.27
CA HIS A 44 -16.87 23.94 6.82
C HIS A 44 -15.43 24.17 6.37
N VAL A 45 -14.58 23.14 6.44
CA VAL A 45 -13.17 23.20 6.03
C VAL A 45 -13.04 23.60 4.55
N TRP A 46 -13.87 23.01 3.70
CA TRP A 46 -13.84 23.32 2.26
C TRP A 46 -14.39 24.72 1.94
N LEU A 47 -15.44 25.15 2.63
CA LEU A 47 -15.99 26.51 2.50
C LEU A 47 -15.04 27.60 3.03
N MET A 48 -13.96 27.27 3.75
CA MET A 48 -12.94 28.25 4.15
C MET A 48 -12.14 28.77 2.94
N GLU A 49 -12.06 28.00 1.86
CA GLU A 49 -11.38 28.37 0.62
C GLU A 49 -12.34 28.61 -0.56
N ASN A 50 -13.62 28.24 -0.40
CA ASN A 50 -14.67 28.31 -1.40
C ASN A 50 -15.92 28.98 -0.80
N ASP A 51 -15.75 30.18 -0.26
CA ASP A 51 -16.77 30.90 0.52
C ASP A 51 -17.98 31.35 -0.31
N ASP A 52 -17.82 31.43 -1.63
CA ASP A 52 -18.84 31.77 -2.62
C ASP A 52 -19.73 30.59 -3.03
N TYR A 53 -19.39 29.36 -2.65
CA TYR A 53 -20.13 28.17 -3.04
C TYR A 53 -21.45 28.01 -2.29
N ASN A 54 -22.57 28.03 -3.02
CA ASN A 54 -23.91 27.89 -2.45
C ASN A 54 -24.35 26.41 -2.35
N TRP A 55 -24.26 25.85 -1.15
CA TRP A 55 -24.50 24.44 -0.83
C TRP A 55 -25.97 23.93 -0.99
N SER A 56 -26.91 24.68 -1.57
CA SER A 56 -28.34 24.56 -1.21
C SER A 56 -29.34 23.97 -2.22
N LYS A 57 -28.97 23.23 -3.29
CA LYS A 57 -29.99 22.51 -4.10
C LYS A 57 -29.73 21.06 -4.49
N ASP A 58 -28.51 20.64 -4.82
CA ASP A 58 -28.21 19.25 -5.22
C ASP A 58 -26.89 18.72 -4.60
N GLY A 59 -26.75 18.86 -3.28
CA GLY A 59 -25.94 18.01 -2.40
C GLY A 59 -24.48 17.69 -2.78
N ARG A 60 -23.54 18.35 -2.09
CA ARG A 60 -22.06 18.19 -2.18
C ARG A 60 -21.48 18.64 -3.54
N PRO A 61 -20.28 19.25 -3.56
CA PRO A 61 -19.52 19.42 -4.79
C PRO A 61 -19.36 18.07 -5.49
N ASP A 62 -19.53 18.03 -6.81
CA ASP A 62 -19.32 16.82 -7.60
C ASP A 62 -17.86 16.36 -7.40
N PRO A 63 -17.62 15.17 -6.80
CA PRO A 63 -16.26 14.69 -6.54
C PRO A 63 -15.49 14.40 -7.84
N ASP A 64 -16.17 14.26 -8.97
CA ASP A 64 -15.57 14.00 -10.29
C ASP A 64 -15.30 15.30 -11.07
N ASN A 65 -15.64 16.47 -10.50
CA ASN A 65 -15.29 17.75 -11.10
C ASN A 65 -13.85 18.13 -10.75
N GLU A 66 -12.94 17.96 -11.72
CA GLU A 66 -11.49 18.22 -11.61
C GLU A 66 -11.16 19.64 -11.14
N ASP A 67 -12.08 20.60 -11.31
CA ASP A 67 -11.91 21.99 -10.87
C ASP A 67 -12.16 22.19 -9.35
N LEU A 68 -12.67 21.19 -8.63
CA LEU A 68 -13.08 21.32 -7.23
C LEU A 68 -12.15 20.54 -6.29
N SER A 69 -11.49 21.25 -5.37
CA SER A 69 -10.60 20.68 -4.34
C SER A 69 -11.30 19.75 -3.33
N PHE A 70 -12.61 19.52 -3.46
CA PHE A 70 -13.46 18.87 -2.47
C PHE A 70 -13.06 17.43 -2.17
N GLY A 71 -12.79 16.61 -3.19
CA GLY A 71 -12.38 15.21 -3.00
C GLY A 71 -11.05 15.10 -2.24
N TRP A 72 -10.12 16.01 -2.52
CA TRP A 72 -8.85 16.10 -1.83
C TRP A 72 -9.03 16.60 -0.38
N THR A 73 -9.82 17.66 -0.14
CA THR A 73 -10.09 18.17 1.21
C THR A 73 -10.78 17.10 2.05
N GLN A 74 -11.68 16.32 1.44
CA GLN A 74 -12.32 15.16 2.05
C GLN A 74 -11.29 14.14 2.51
N PHE A 75 -10.38 13.73 1.62
CA PHE A 75 -9.32 12.79 1.96
C PHE A 75 -8.48 13.28 3.14
N CYS A 76 -8.00 14.53 3.10
CA CYS A 76 -7.12 15.07 4.14
C CYS A 76 -7.82 15.25 5.49
N VAL A 77 -9.08 15.70 5.50
CA VAL A 77 -9.88 15.78 6.73
C VAL A 77 -10.10 14.38 7.30
N HIS A 78 -10.48 13.41 6.47
CA HIS A 78 -10.68 12.02 6.91
C HIS A 78 -9.40 11.41 7.47
N GLU A 79 -8.26 11.58 6.80
CA GLU A 79 -6.96 11.10 7.23
C GLU A 79 -6.52 11.74 8.55
N LEU A 80 -6.67 13.06 8.72
CA LEU A 80 -6.34 13.75 9.96
C LEU A 80 -7.16 13.21 11.13
N PHE A 81 -8.48 13.11 11.00
CA PHE A 81 -9.33 12.55 12.06
C PHE A 81 -9.12 11.05 12.26
N HIS A 82 -8.78 10.29 11.22
CA HIS A 82 -8.46 8.87 11.38
C HIS A 82 -7.10 8.61 11.99
N LYS A 83 -6.07 9.43 11.71
CA LYS A 83 -4.72 9.27 12.28
C LYS A 83 -4.61 9.91 13.65
N GLU A 84 -5.06 11.15 13.80
CA GLU A 84 -4.97 11.91 15.05
C GLU A 84 -6.14 11.64 15.98
N GLY A 85 -7.37 11.56 15.45
CA GLY A 85 -8.59 11.32 16.23
C GLY A 85 -8.79 9.86 16.69
N THR A 86 -7.93 8.93 16.22
CA THR A 86 -7.90 7.53 16.70
C THR A 86 -6.68 7.18 17.54
N LYS A 87 -5.89 8.19 17.96
CA LYS A 87 -4.90 8.04 19.03
C LYS A 87 -5.53 7.66 20.39
N ASP A 88 -6.86 7.64 20.49
CA ASP A 88 -7.57 6.93 21.54
C ASP A 88 -7.44 5.40 21.33
N LEU A 89 -6.85 4.72 22.33
CA LEU A 89 -6.40 3.31 22.46
C LEU A 89 -7.38 2.20 22.01
N ARG A 90 -8.54 2.54 21.45
CA ARG A 90 -9.61 1.61 21.06
C ARG A 90 -9.40 0.97 19.69
N LYS A 91 -8.68 1.60 18.75
CA LYS A 91 -8.35 0.95 17.45
C LYS A 91 -7.34 -0.20 17.59
N ALA A 92 -6.52 -0.22 18.65
CA ALA A 92 -5.68 -1.38 18.97
C ALA A 92 -6.49 -2.65 19.32
N ILE A 93 -7.80 -2.53 19.56
CA ILE A 93 -8.65 -3.63 20.07
C ILE A 93 -9.53 -4.25 18.97
N ARG A 94 -9.62 -3.69 17.76
CA ARG A 94 -10.46 -4.25 16.70
C ARG A 94 -9.77 -4.25 15.34
N SER A 95 -8.82 -5.18 15.15
CA SER A 95 -8.64 -5.73 13.82
C SER A 95 -9.91 -6.49 13.47
N LEU A 96 -10.54 -6.16 12.34
CA LEU A 96 -11.76 -6.77 11.80
C LEU A 96 -11.58 -8.26 11.39
N ARG A 97 -10.44 -8.87 11.75
CA ARG A 97 -10.14 -10.29 11.66
C ARG A 97 -9.34 -10.73 12.89
N GLY A 98 -9.94 -10.62 14.08
CA GLY A 98 -9.40 -11.29 15.26
C GLY A 98 -9.18 -12.78 14.92
N ALA A 99 -8.00 -13.31 15.23
CA ALA A 99 -7.70 -14.71 14.93
C ALA A 99 -8.76 -15.61 15.58
N ARG A 100 -9.45 -16.44 14.78
CA ARG A 100 -10.47 -17.38 15.28
C ARG A 100 -9.90 -18.23 16.43
N TRP A 101 -10.68 -18.35 17.50
CA TRP A 101 -10.40 -19.24 18.61
C TRP A 101 -10.61 -20.68 18.14
N SER A 102 -9.58 -21.52 18.30
CA SER A 102 -9.68 -22.97 18.15
C SER A 102 -9.69 -23.62 19.52
N ALA A 103 -10.22 -24.84 19.63
CA ALA A 103 -10.24 -25.61 20.87
C ALA A 103 -8.85 -25.71 21.52
N PHE A 104 -7.81 -25.91 20.69
CA PHE A 104 -6.42 -25.94 21.14
C PHE A 104 -5.95 -24.60 21.74
N LYS A 105 -6.32 -23.47 21.14
CA LYS A 105 -5.99 -22.13 21.66
C LYS A 105 -6.72 -21.85 22.97
N VAL A 106 -8.01 -22.20 23.03
CA VAL A 106 -8.82 -22.04 24.25
C VAL A 106 -8.24 -22.89 25.38
N PHE A 107 -7.92 -24.16 25.11
CA PHE A 107 -7.25 -25.02 26.08
C PHE A 107 -5.95 -24.41 26.59
N THR A 108 -5.07 -23.95 25.68
CA THR A 108 -3.76 -23.40 26.03
C THR A 108 -3.88 -22.18 26.96
N VAL A 109 -4.86 -21.31 26.70
CA VAL A 109 -5.11 -20.12 27.50
C VAL A 109 -5.72 -20.49 28.85
N SER A 110 -6.74 -21.35 28.87
CA SER A 110 -7.47 -21.71 30.09
C SER A 110 -6.70 -22.67 31.02
N ASN A 111 -5.74 -23.44 30.50
CA ASN A 111 -5.02 -24.48 31.25
C ASN A 111 -3.53 -24.21 31.40
N LYS A 112 -3.11 -22.94 31.36
CA LYS A 112 -1.71 -22.54 31.44
C LYS A 112 -0.98 -23.14 32.65
N ASP A 113 -1.63 -23.18 33.81
CA ASP A 113 -1.00 -23.68 35.03
C ASP A 113 -0.91 -25.21 35.06
N ASN A 114 -1.86 -25.91 34.44
CA ASN A 114 -1.78 -27.36 34.27
C ASN A 114 -0.62 -27.74 33.34
N ILE A 115 -0.42 -26.98 32.26
CA ILE A 115 0.73 -27.16 31.35
C ILE A 115 2.04 -26.90 32.08
N LYS A 116 2.13 -25.83 32.87
CA LYS A 116 3.33 -25.54 33.69
C LYS A 116 3.62 -26.64 34.71
N ARG A 117 2.60 -27.13 35.41
CA ARG A 117 2.75 -28.26 36.35
C ARG A 117 3.23 -29.52 35.65
N ALA A 118 2.75 -29.79 34.44
CA ALA A 118 3.22 -30.92 33.64
C ALA A 118 4.70 -30.76 33.22
N ILE A 119 5.13 -29.55 32.86
CA ILE A 119 6.54 -29.23 32.57
C ILE A 119 7.39 -29.43 33.82
N GLU A 120 6.97 -28.90 34.98
CA GLU A 120 7.70 -29.03 36.24
C GLU A 120 7.80 -30.49 36.72
N ALA A 121 6.78 -31.30 36.49
CA ALA A 121 6.80 -32.72 36.81
C ALA A 121 7.81 -33.49 35.94
N ALA A 122 7.91 -33.15 34.65
CA ALA A 122 8.85 -33.78 33.73
C ALA A 122 10.28 -33.22 33.82
N HIS A 123 10.42 -31.97 34.26
CA HIS A 123 11.69 -31.26 34.38
C HIS A 123 11.80 -30.60 35.77
N PRO A 124 12.06 -31.37 36.85
CA PRO A 124 12.09 -30.84 38.22
C PRO A 124 13.14 -29.75 38.44
N HIS A 125 14.22 -29.76 37.66
CA HIS A 125 15.29 -28.76 37.70
C HIS A 125 14.81 -27.36 37.29
N ILE A 126 13.74 -27.24 36.49
CA ILE A 126 13.15 -25.94 36.10
C ILE A 126 12.61 -25.19 37.32
N LYS A 127 11.98 -25.91 38.25
CA LYS A 127 11.45 -25.35 39.48
C LYS A 127 12.56 -24.93 40.44
N ALA A 128 13.67 -25.66 40.46
CA ALA A 128 14.82 -25.39 41.33
C ALA A 128 15.74 -24.28 40.82
N ALA A 129 15.99 -24.23 39.51
CA ALA A 129 16.92 -23.30 38.88
C ALA A 129 16.26 -21.98 38.41
N GLY A 130 14.92 -21.89 38.43
CA GLY A 130 14.20 -20.73 37.90
C GLY A 130 14.35 -20.54 36.39
N THR A 131 14.89 -21.53 35.68
CA THR A 131 15.02 -21.55 34.22
C THR A 131 13.62 -21.64 33.62
N GLY A 132 13.05 -20.52 33.16
CA GLY A 132 11.62 -20.41 32.85
C GLY A 132 11.05 -21.48 31.91
N HIS A 133 9.73 -21.72 31.99
CA HIS A 133 9.01 -22.80 31.28
C HIS A 133 8.99 -22.69 29.74
N PHE A 134 9.54 -21.62 29.16
CA PHE A 134 9.35 -21.25 27.75
C PHE A 134 9.86 -22.29 26.74
N PRO A 135 11.06 -22.90 26.91
CA PRO A 135 11.58 -23.87 25.93
C PRO A 135 10.70 -25.11 25.77
N HIS A 136 10.08 -25.57 26.88
CA HIS A 136 9.27 -26.79 26.92
C HIS A 136 7.78 -26.53 26.68
N TYR A 137 7.36 -25.26 26.72
CA TYR A 137 5.94 -24.88 26.61
C TYR A 137 5.29 -25.31 25.29
N PRO A 138 5.93 -25.19 24.10
CA PRO A 138 5.34 -25.62 22.83
C PRO A 138 5.05 -27.12 22.75
N GLU A 139 5.93 -27.95 23.31
CA GLU A 139 5.78 -29.40 23.35
C GLU A 139 4.67 -29.79 24.33
N PHE A 140 4.73 -29.28 25.56
CA PHE A 140 3.82 -29.68 26.63
C PHE A 140 2.39 -29.19 26.42
N LYS A 141 2.16 -28.01 25.80
CA LYS A 141 0.80 -27.59 25.45
C LYS A 141 0.13 -28.58 24.47
N SER A 142 0.88 -29.11 23.50
CA SER A 142 0.41 -30.11 22.54
C SER A 142 0.17 -31.44 23.21
N LYS A 143 1.15 -31.90 24.00
CA LYS A 143 1.08 -33.15 24.77
C LYS A 143 -0.12 -33.18 25.72
N CYS A 144 -0.31 -32.13 26.52
CA CYS A 144 -1.42 -32.04 27.47
C CYS A 144 -2.77 -31.98 26.75
N TYR A 145 -2.89 -31.28 25.62
CA TYR A 145 -4.12 -31.24 24.84
C TYR A 145 -4.44 -32.59 24.20
N ASN A 146 -3.43 -33.27 23.66
CA ASN A 146 -3.63 -34.56 23.00
C ASN A 146 -3.97 -35.68 23.99
N ALA A 147 -3.51 -35.56 25.24
CA ALA A 147 -3.86 -36.46 26.35
C ALA A 147 -5.32 -36.33 26.81
N LEU A 148 -6.03 -35.26 26.43
CA LEU A 148 -7.46 -35.13 26.74
C LEU A 148 -8.28 -36.19 26.00
N ASN A 149 -9.28 -36.72 26.69
CA ASN A 149 -10.26 -37.61 26.07
C ASN A 149 -11.19 -36.84 25.12
N LEU A 150 -12.02 -37.56 24.35
CA LEU A 150 -12.88 -36.95 23.34
C LEU A 150 -13.88 -35.95 23.94
N ASN A 151 -14.45 -36.27 25.10
CA ASN A 151 -15.44 -35.41 25.77
C ASN A 151 -14.80 -34.12 26.28
N GLU A 152 -13.59 -34.20 26.84
CA GLU A 152 -12.81 -33.04 27.28
C GLU A 152 -12.39 -32.16 26.09
N LYS A 153 -11.98 -32.77 24.96
CA LYS A 153 -11.69 -32.01 23.73
C LYS A 153 -12.94 -31.31 23.21
N GLN A 154 -14.10 -31.98 23.24
CA GLN A 154 -15.37 -31.40 22.82
C GLN A 154 -15.75 -30.19 23.67
N PHE A 155 -15.54 -30.24 24.99
CA PHE A 155 -15.74 -29.08 25.87
C PHE A 155 -14.97 -27.83 25.38
N TYR A 156 -13.70 -27.98 24.97
CA TYR A 156 -12.92 -26.85 24.44
C TYR A 156 -13.35 -26.42 23.03
N VAL A 157 -13.90 -27.32 22.22
CA VAL A 157 -14.53 -26.97 20.93
C VAL A 157 -15.75 -26.10 21.16
N ASP A 158 -16.64 -26.50 22.06
CA ASP A 158 -17.86 -25.76 22.38
C ASP A 158 -17.52 -24.38 22.98
N LEU A 159 -16.53 -24.34 23.89
CA LEU A 159 -16.04 -23.09 24.48
C LEU A 159 -15.39 -22.17 23.43
N ALA A 160 -14.71 -22.72 22.42
CA ALA A 160 -14.17 -21.93 21.31
C ALA A 160 -15.27 -21.34 20.43
N VAL A 161 -16.36 -22.09 20.18
CA VAL A 161 -17.54 -21.55 19.49
C VAL A 161 -18.15 -20.40 20.28
N GLN A 162 -18.31 -20.57 21.60
CA GLN A 162 -18.82 -19.51 22.49
C GLN A 162 -17.91 -18.27 22.47
N TRP A 163 -16.58 -18.44 22.55
CA TRP A 163 -15.63 -17.32 22.52
C TRP A 163 -15.56 -16.64 21.15
N ASN A 164 -15.80 -17.36 20.05
CA ASN A 164 -15.91 -16.75 18.72
C ASN A 164 -17.20 -15.94 18.57
N ALA A 165 -18.28 -16.33 19.24
CA ALA A 165 -19.57 -15.63 19.21
C ALA A 165 -19.63 -14.42 20.17
N GLY A 166 -19.22 -14.59 21.44
CA GLY A 166 -19.32 -13.59 22.50
C GLY A 166 -17.99 -12.98 22.97
N GLY A 167 -16.87 -13.43 22.41
CA GLY A 167 -15.53 -13.10 22.90
C GLY A 167 -15.12 -13.93 24.13
N ALA A 168 -13.82 -13.94 24.42
CA ALA A 168 -13.29 -14.59 25.63
C ALA A 168 -13.80 -13.93 26.92
N SER A 169 -13.63 -14.60 28.06
CA SER A 169 -13.97 -14.07 29.38
C SER A 169 -13.21 -12.76 29.69
N ALA A 170 -13.77 -11.94 30.59
CA ALA A 170 -13.16 -10.66 30.98
C ALA A 170 -11.74 -10.84 31.54
N GLU A 171 -11.52 -11.90 32.32
CA GLU A 171 -10.21 -12.26 32.86
C GLU A 171 -9.19 -12.58 31.76
N VAL A 172 -9.57 -13.41 30.79
CA VAL A 172 -8.70 -13.76 29.65
C VAL A 172 -8.42 -12.54 28.77
N LYS A 173 -9.42 -11.68 28.56
CA LYS A 173 -9.25 -10.40 27.86
C LYS A 173 -8.28 -9.50 28.60
N ALA A 174 -8.38 -9.38 29.93
CA ALA A 174 -7.46 -8.59 30.74
C ALA A 174 -6.03 -9.14 30.67
N GLN A 175 -5.84 -10.46 30.80
CA GLN A 175 -4.53 -11.11 30.69
C GLN A 175 -3.91 -10.94 29.30
N ASN A 176 -4.70 -11.12 28.23
CA ASN A 176 -4.25 -10.90 26.86
C ASN A 176 -3.92 -9.43 26.61
N ARG A 177 -4.71 -8.50 27.16
CA ARG A 177 -4.44 -7.06 27.09
C ARG A 177 -3.12 -6.72 27.75
N ILE A 178 -2.87 -7.20 28.96
CA ILE A 178 -1.61 -7.01 29.68
C ILE A 178 -0.44 -7.58 28.88
N ARG A 179 -0.58 -8.78 28.32
CA ARG A 179 0.50 -9.42 27.54
C ARG A 179 0.77 -8.71 26.22
N ASN A 180 -0.28 -8.33 25.49
CA ASN A 180 -0.14 -7.64 24.20
C ASN A 180 0.39 -6.23 24.41
N LEU A 181 -0.09 -5.53 25.45
CA LEU A 181 0.47 -4.24 25.86
C LEU A 181 1.95 -4.42 26.21
N ALA A 182 2.30 -5.41 27.04
CA ALA A 182 3.69 -5.63 27.39
C ALA A 182 4.58 -5.96 26.18
N LYS A 183 4.08 -6.74 25.22
CA LYS A 183 4.79 -6.99 23.96
C LYS A 183 4.98 -5.69 23.18
N PHE A 184 3.89 -4.94 22.95
CA PHE A 184 3.92 -3.67 22.23
C PHE A 184 4.90 -2.67 22.86
N LEU A 185 4.84 -2.49 24.19
CA LEU A 185 5.73 -1.58 24.90
C LEU A 185 7.20 -2.02 24.81
N LYS A 186 7.48 -3.32 24.80
CA LYS A 186 8.83 -3.85 24.55
C LYS A 186 9.30 -3.60 23.13
N ASP A 187 8.43 -3.80 22.15
CA ASP A 187 8.74 -3.56 20.73
C ASP A 187 9.06 -2.06 20.52
N VAL A 188 8.23 -1.17 21.08
CA VAL A 188 8.48 0.29 21.11
C VAL A 188 9.81 0.61 21.79
N GLN A 189 10.08 0.02 22.95
CA GLN A 189 11.34 0.26 23.66
C GLN A 189 12.57 -0.23 22.86
N PHE A 190 12.45 -1.35 22.15
CA PHE A 190 13.51 -1.88 21.32
C PHE A 190 13.77 -0.95 20.12
N GLU A 191 12.71 -0.46 19.48
CA GLU A 191 12.80 0.50 18.39
C GLU A 191 13.44 1.82 18.86
N LEU A 192 13.00 2.36 20.01
CA LEU A 192 13.56 3.58 20.58
C LEU A 192 15.04 3.45 20.97
N ALA A 193 15.43 2.31 21.52
CA ALA A 193 16.83 2.05 21.85
C ALA A 193 17.68 1.85 20.59
N ARG A 194 17.16 1.17 19.57
CA ARG A 194 17.89 0.87 18.32
C ARG A 194 18.04 2.09 17.42
N ASP A 195 16.96 2.85 17.22
CA ASP A 195 16.88 3.90 16.20
C ASP A 195 17.21 5.28 16.78
N TYR A 196 17.05 5.47 18.10
CA TYR A 196 17.16 6.80 18.75
C TYR A 196 18.03 6.81 20.01
N ASP A 197 18.69 5.70 20.36
CA ASP A 197 19.50 5.55 21.58
C ASP A 197 18.80 6.05 22.86
N THR A 198 17.48 5.86 22.92
CA THR A 198 16.63 6.43 23.99
C THR A 198 15.90 5.35 24.77
N TYR A 199 15.92 5.46 26.11
CA TYR A 199 15.12 4.63 27.00
C TYR A 199 13.87 5.35 27.51
N CYS A 200 12.71 4.70 27.39
CA CYS A 200 11.44 5.24 27.82
C CYS A 200 10.83 4.42 28.96
N PHE A 201 10.16 5.13 29.87
CA PHE A 201 9.36 4.53 30.93
C PHE A 201 7.90 4.74 30.58
N PHE A 202 7.10 3.71 30.78
CA PHE A 202 5.67 3.77 30.46
C PHE A 202 4.89 3.99 31.76
N ILE A 203 3.98 4.96 31.77
CA ILE A 203 3.03 5.14 32.87
C ILE A 203 1.68 4.63 32.39
N THR A 204 1.15 3.60 33.04
CA THR A 204 -0.20 3.12 32.77
C THR A 204 -1.17 3.70 33.77
N CYS A 205 -2.22 4.35 33.27
CA CYS A 205 -3.34 4.81 34.08
C CYS A 205 -4.43 3.72 34.13
N GLY A 206 -5.10 3.62 35.29
CA GLY A 206 -6.32 2.82 35.42
C GLY A 206 -7.40 3.28 34.45
N THR A 207 -8.42 2.44 34.24
CA THR A 207 -9.59 2.88 33.46
C THR A 207 -10.26 4.03 34.22
N PRO A 208 -10.61 5.14 33.57
CA PRO A 208 -11.32 6.24 34.22
C PRO A 208 -12.55 5.75 35.00
N GLY A 209 -12.69 6.17 36.26
CA GLY A 209 -13.76 5.69 37.16
C GLY A 209 -13.47 4.37 37.90
N THR A 210 -12.29 3.77 37.73
CA THR A 210 -11.84 2.64 38.56
C THR A 210 -10.81 3.10 39.59
N ASP A 211 -10.74 2.40 40.73
CA ASP A 211 -9.79 2.70 41.81
C ASP A 211 -8.35 2.26 41.49
N GLU A 212 -8.06 1.87 40.24
CA GLU A 212 -6.75 1.40 39.87
C GLU A 212 -5.75 2.57 39.76
N PRO A 213 -4.72 2.65 40.62
CA PRO A 213 -3.79 3.78 40.61
C PRO A 213 -2.84 3.70 39.41
N PRO A 214 -2.33 4.85 38.93
CA PRO A 214 -1.28 4.86 37.91
C PRO A 214 -0.05 4.09 38.39
N LYS A 215 0.58 3.36 37.47
CA LYS A 215 1.77 2.54 37.74
C LYS A 215 2.82 2.79 36.68
N VAL A 216 4.09 2.81 37.10
CA VAL A 216 5.23 2.81 36.17
C VAL A 216 5.50 1.37 35.75
N ILE A 217 5.59 1.18 34.44
CA ILE A 217 6.03 -0.06 33.80
C ILE A 217 7.43 0.19 33.23
N ASP A 218 8.33 -0.72 33.60
CA ASP A 218 9.76 -0.68 33.32
C ASP A 218 10.21 -2.05 32.81
N TYR A 219 11.01 -2.03 31.74
CA TYR A 219 11.56 -3.20 31.08
C TYR A 219 13.09 -3.30 31.17
N LEU A 220 13.79 -2.43 31.91
CA LEU A 220 15.25 -2.39 31.99
C LEU A 220 15.85 -3.75 32.35
N ARG A 221 15.26 -4.40 33.35
CA ARG A 221 15.70 -5.73 33.78
C ARG A 221 15.37 -6.80 32.74
N GLU A 222 14.23 -6.68 32.08
CA GLU A 222 13.77 -7.66 31.09
C GLU A 222 14.55 -7.54 29.77
N LEU A 223 15.10 -6.37 29.48
CA LEU A 223 15.97 -6.08 28.33
C LEU A 223 17.47 -6.17 28.68
N ASN A 224 17.80 -6.62 29.90
CA ASN A 224 19.18 -6.72 30.41
C ASN A 224 19.99 -5.42 30.42
N TYR A 225 19.34 -4.26 30.42
CA TYR A 225 20.01 -2.96 30.55
C TYR A 225 20.38 -2.62 32.00
N SER A 226 19.64 -3.13 32.98
CA SER A 226 19.95 -2.95 34.41
C SER A 226 19.57 -4.16 35.25
N LYS A 227 20.27 -4.37 36.38
CA LYS A 227 19.94 -5.39 37.37
C LYS A 227 18.79 -4.99 38.30
N ILE A 228 18.48 -3.69 38.35
CA ILE A 228 17.56 -3.05 39.29
C ILE A 228 16.48 -2.34 38.48
N LYS A 229 15.23 -2.31 38.98
CA LYS A 229 14.13 -1.61 38.32
C LYS A 229 14.29 -0.09 38.46
N ILE A 230 13.88 0.67 37.46
CA ILE A 230 13.89 2.15 37.52
C ILE A 230 13.06 2.69 38.70
N THR A 231 12.02 1.96 39.08
CA THR A 231 11.12 2.32 40.18
C THR A 231 11.80 2.25 41.54
N GLN A 232 12.98 1.62 41.61
CA GLN A 232 13.82 1.57 42.81
C GLN A 232 14.89 2.67 42.80
N HIS A 233 15.13 3.32 41.65
CA HIS A 233 16.09 4.40 41.51
C HIS A 233 15.49 5.78 41.79
N PHE A 234 14.20 5.97 41.51
CA PHE A 234 13.53 7.27 41.69
C PHE A 234 12.24 7.13 42.48
N ASP A 235 11.89 8.19 43.22
CA ASP A 235 10.55 8.31 43.80
C ASP A 235 9.56 8.82 42.75
N TRP A 236 8.71 7.92 42.26
CA TRP A 236 7.70 8.22 41.25
C TRP A 236 6.38 8.74 41.85
N SER A 237 6.24 8.75 43.17
CA SER A 237 5.01 9.11 43.87
C SER A 237 4.47 10.50 43.48
N PRO A 238 5.30 11.55 43.33
CA PRO A 238 4.82 12.86 42.90
C PRO A 238 4.24 12.85 41.48
N VAL A 239 4.86 12.12 40.56
CA VAL A 239 4.43 12.03 39.16
C VAL A 239 3.13 11.22 39.05
N LEU A 240 3.09 10.05 39.70
CA LEU A 240 1.91 9.17 39.68
C LEU A 240 0.69 9.85 40.32
N ARG A 241 0.90 10.67 41.37
CA ARG A 241 -0.16 11.48 41.97
C ARG A 241 -0.74 12.49 41.00
N ARG A 242 0.12 13.28 40.32
CA ARG A 242 -0.34 14.27 39.32
C ARG A 242 -1.07 13.63 38.15
N VAL A 243 -0.58 12.47 37.69
CA VAL A 243 -1.24 11.71 36.61
C VAL A 243 -2.61 11.22 37.05
N LYS A 244 -2.74 10.74 38.30
CA LYS A 244 -4.04 10.35 38.87
C LYS A 244 -5.00 11.54 38.95
N GLU A 245 -4.56 12.65 39.54
CA GLU A 245 -5.33 13.89 39.65
C GLU A 245 -5.83 14.36 38.28
N PHE A 246 -4.94 14.37 37.28
CA PHE A 246 -5.30 14.73 35.90
C PHE A 246 -6.33 13.76 35.29
N THR A 247 -6.14 12.46 35.46
CA THR A 247 -7.05 11.44 34.93
C THR A 247 -8.44 11.54 35.57
N ASP A 248 -8.48 11.71 36.89
CA ASP A 248 -9.73 11.84 37.66
C ASP A 248 -10.46 13.14 37.30
N ALA A 249 -9.74 14.26 37.19
CA ALA A 249 -10.31 15.56 36.77
C ALA A 249 -10.89 15.51 35.35
N THR A 250 -10.16 14.90 34.41
CA THR A 250 -10.60 14.76 33.01
C THR A 250 -11.84 13.87 32.91
N HIS A 251 -11.88 12.79 33.69
CA HIS A 251 -13.05 11.89 33.74
C HIS A 251 -14.29 12.59 34.30
N MET A 252 -14.13 13.38 35.38
CA MET A 252 -15.23 14.14 35.96
C MET A 252 -15.78 15.19 34.99
N ALA A 253 -14.91 15.89 34.27
CA ALA A 253 -15.32 16.82 33.21
C ALA A 253 -16.12 16.10 32.11
N TRP A 254 -15.64 14.93 31.66
CA TRP A 254 -16.34 14.11 30.66
C TRP A 254 -17.72 13.64 31.15
N LEU A 255 -17.86 13.24 32.41
CA LEU A 255 -19.15 12.85 33.00
C LEU A 255 -20.13 14.02 33.04
N THR A 256 -19.65 15.22 33.35
CA THR A 256 -20.49 16.44 33.39
C THR A 256 -20.97 16.82 31.98
N ASP A 257 -20.10 16.71 30.97
CA ASP A 257 -20.46 16.92 29.55
C ASP A 257 -21.38 15.82 29.00
N SER A 258 -21.27 14.59 29.51
CA SER A 258 -22.09 13.47 29.05
C SER A 258 -23.51 13.51 29.63
N GLN A 259 -23.69 14.06 30.83
CA GLN A 259 -25.01 14.23 31.45
C GLN A 259 -25.84 15.36 30.82
N THR A 260 -25.22 16.27 30.06
CA THR A 260 -25.90 17.39 29.39
C THR A 260 -26.39 17.08 27.97
N LYS A 261 -26.04 15.92 27.39
CA LYS A 261 -26.57 15.46 26.09
C LYS A 261 -27.80 14.56 26.26
N ALA A 262 -28.98 15.07 25.91
CA ALA A 262 -30.23 14.30 25.91
C ALA A 262 -30.19 13.13 24.91
N ALA A 263 -30.76 11.98 25.30
CA ALA A 263 -30.79 10.76 24.50
C ALA A 263 -31.58 10.95 23.19
N GLY A 264 -30.86 10.98 22.07
CA GLY A 264 -31.46 11.00 20.74
C GLY A 264 -32.18 9.70 20.42
N VAL A 265 -33.44 9.81 19.99
CA VAL A 265 -34.27 8.71 19.48
C VAL A 265 -33.64 8.15 18.21
N TYR A 266 -33.39 6.84 18.19
CA TYR A 266 -32.85 6.11 17.04
C TYR A 266 -33.97 5.81 16.04
N THR A 267 -33.87 6.39 14.83
CA THR A 267 -34.56 5.88 13.64
C THR A 267 -33.55 5.13 12.77
N PRO A 268 -33.83 3.87 12.35
CA PRO A 268 -32.96 3.16 11.44
C PRO A 268 -33.09 3.75 10.03
N GLU A 269 -32.02 4.34 9.51
CA GLU A 269 -31.93 4.79 8.12
C GLU A 269 -31.51 3.65 7.18
N GLU A 270 -32.13 3.61 6.00
CA GLU A 270 -31.76 2.76 4.87
C GLU A 270 -30.36 3.12 4.38
N THR A 271 -29.41 2.18 4.52
CA THR A 271 -28.01 2.43 4.19
C THR A 271 -27.77 2.55 2.69
N THR A 272 -27.19 3.67 2.25
CA THR A 272 -26.74 3.98 0.87
C THR A 272 -25.46 3.26 0.42
N LYS A 273 -24.97 2.25 1.16
CA LYS A 273 -23.68 1.59 0.89
C LYS A 273 -23.77 0.62 -0.29
N LYS A 274 -22.77 0.67 -1.19
CA LYS A 274 -22.61 -0.27 -2.32
C LYS A 274 -22.47 -1.72 -1.83
N HIS A 275 -23.08 -2.65 -2.56
CA HIS A 275 -23.11 -4.05 -2.16
C HIS A 275 -21.74 -4.73 -2.36
N PRO A 276 -21.26 -5.57 -1.42
CA PRO A 276 -19.96 -6.22 -1.55
C PRO A 276 -19.91 -7.22 -2.73
N PRO A 277 -18.78 -7.32 -3.46
CA PRO A 277 -18.65 -8.10 -4.71
C PRO A 277 -18.79 -9.62 -4.58
N ASN A 278 -18.65 -10.14 -3.36
CA ASN A 278 -18.69 -11.58 -3.08
C ASN A 278 -19.90 -12.00 -2.26
N GLN A 279 -20.79 -11.05 -1.95
CA GLN A 279 -22.07 -11.38 -1.32
C GLN A 279 -23.12 -11.69 -2.40
N PRO A 280 -23.96 -12.72 -2.17
CA PRO A 280 -25.07 -13.00 -3.05
C PRO A 280 -26.04 -11.82 -3.08
N THR A 281 -26.56 -11.48 -4.26
CA THR A 281 -27.40 -10.29 -4.44
C THR A 281 -28.79 -10.43 -3.83
N GLY A 282 -29.26 -11.67 -3.66
CA GLY A 282 -30.63 -11.99 -3.29
C GLY A 282 -31.64 -11.78 -4.42
N ILE A 283 -31.20 -11.39 -5.62
CA ILE A 283 -32.06 -11.24 -6.79
C ILE A 283 -32.47 -12.63 -7.27
N GLN A 284 -33.78 -12.86 -7.41
CA GLN A 284 -34.28 -14.11 -7.93
C GLN A 284 -34.02 -14.21 -9.43
N ILE A 285 -33.27 -15.23 -9.81
CA ILE A 285 -32.99 -15.60 -11.19
C ILE A 285 -33.78 -16.87 -11.49
N THR A 286 -34.55 -16.88 -12.58
CA THR A 286 -35.32 -18.05 -13.03
C THR A 286 -34.68 -18.67 -14.27
N TYR A 287 -35.05 -19.91 -14.59
CA TYR A 287 -34.42 -20.68 -15.66
C TYR A 287 -35.47 -21.13 -16.67
N ASP A 288 -35.24 -20.81 -17.94
CA ASP A 288 -35.93 -21.40 -19.07
C ASP A 288 -35.08 -22.57 -19.58
N LEU A 289 -35.44 -23.78 -19.14
CA LEU A 289 -34.71 -25.01 -19.46
C LEU A 289 -34.88 -25.42 -20.92
N GLU A 290 -35.98 -25.03 -21.57
CA GLU A 290 -36.28 -25.38 -22.96
C GLU A 290 -35.37 -24.59 -23.91
N ASN A 291 -35.26 -23.28 -23.69
CA ASN A 291 -34.41 -22.41 -24.50
C ASN A 291 -32.98 -22.26 -23.97
N LYS A 292 -32.66 -22.92 -22.84
CA LYS A 292 -31.38 -22.82 -22.10
C LYS A 292 -31.03 -21.37 -21.77
N ARG A 293 -32.01 -20.59 -21.31
CA ARG A 293 -31.84 -19.19 -20.94
C ARG A 293 -32.00 -18.98 -19.44
N VAL A 294 -31.25 -18.02 -18.94
CA VAL A 294 -31.43 -17.47 -17.61
C VAL A 294 -32.36 -16.27 -17.75
N ILE A 295 -33.51 -16.32 -17.09
CA ILE A 295 -34.53 -15.27 -17.14
C ILE A 295 -34.28 -14.30 -15.98
N LEU A 296 -34.25 -13.01 -16.31
CA LEU A 296 -33.92 -11.92 -15.41
C LEU A 296 -35.18 -11.10 -15.07
N PRO A 297 -35.29 -10.52 -13.87
CA PRO A 297 -36.51 -9.86 -13.41
C PRO A 297 -36.64 -8.43 -13.99
N THR A 298 -37.02 -8.33 -15.26
CA THR A 298 -37.17 -7.03 -15.96
C THR A 298 -38.11 -6.08 -15.25
N GLN A 299 -39.27 -6.55 -14.76
CA GLN A 299 -40.22 -5.67 -14.08
C GLN A 299 -39.63 -5.06 -12.81
N SER A 300 -38.95 -5.87 -11.98
CA SER A 300 -38.29 -5.39 -10.77
C SER A 300 -37.17 -4.39 -11.08
N PHE A 301 -36.50 -4.55 -12.22
CA PHE A 301 -35.50 -3.59 -12.68
C PHE A 301 -36.13 -2.27 -13.11
N LEU A 302 -37.22 -2.30 -13.88
CA LEU A 302 -37.95 -1.10 -14.27
C LEU A 302 -38.50 -0.34 -13.06
N ASP A 303 -38.94 -1.06 -12.03
CA ASP A 303 -39.47 -0.47 -10.80
C ASP A 303 -38.37 0.15 -9.92
N ASN A 304 -37.14 -0.41 -9.94
CA ASN A 304 -36.02 0.09 -9.15
C ASN A 304 -34.64 -0.18 -9.81
N PRO A 305 -34.24 0.61 -10.81
CA PRO A 305 -32.97 0.42 -11.51
C PRO A 305 -31.76 0.52 -10.58
N ASP A 306 -31.79 1.46 -9.64
CA ASP A 306 -30.71 1.74 -8.69
C ASP A 306 -30.40 0.54 -7.79
N PHE A 307 -31.41 -0.25 -7.44
CA PHE A 307 -31.22 -1.47 -6.64
C PHE A 307 -30.30 -2.47 -7.35
N PHE A 308 -30.43 -2.61 -8.67
CA PHE A 308 -29.61 -3.49 -9.51
C PHE A 308 -28.24 -2.86 -9.79
N MET A 309 -28.19 -1.56 -10.09
CA MET A 309 -26.92 -0.87 -10.38
C MET A 309 -26.00 -0.81 -9.15
N ARG A 310 -26.53 -0.70 -7.93
CA ARG A 310 -25.73 -0.81 -6.68
C ARG A 310 -25.15 -2.21 -6.43
N ARG A 311 -25.63 -3.22 -7.16
CA ARG A 311 -25.27 -4.63 -7.08
C ARG A 311 -24.68 -5.16 -8.39
N GLU A 312 -24.34 -4.26 -9.32
CA GLU A 312 -23.95 -4.60 -10.69
C GLU A 312 -22.82 -5.63 -10.73
N GLN A 313 -21.84 -5.48 -9.83
CA GLN A 313 -20.67 -6.34 -9.78
C GLN A 313 -21.01 -7.78 -9.36
N SER A 314 -21.75 -7.95 -8.27
CA SER A 314 -22.18 -9.28 -7.81
C SER A 314 -23.21 -9.89 -8.75
N PHE A 315 -24.13 -9.07 -9.28
CA PHE A 315 -25.22 -9.53 -10.12
C PHE A 315 -24.74 -9.99 -11.50
N MET A 316 -23.79 -9.28 -12.12
CA MET A 316 -23.17 -9.68 -13.38
C MET A 316 -22.51 -11.07 -13.25
N ARG A 317 -21.80 -11.31 -12.14
CA ARG A 317 -21.18 -12.60 -11.85
C ARG A 317 -22.23 -13.69 -11.71
N GLU A 318 -23.31 -13.46 -10.96
CA GLU A 318 -24.39 -14.42 -10.79
C GLU A 318 -25.06 -14.78 -12.12
N CYS A 319 -25.34 -13.78 -12.96
CA CYS A 319 -25.92 -13.97 -14.29
C CYS A 319 -25.04 -14.85 -15.18
N LEU A 320 -23.74 -14.55 -15.28
CA LEU A 320 -22.82 -15.32 -16.12
C LEU A 320 -22.56 -16.71 -15.55
N VAL A 321 -22.37 -16.86 -14.24
CA VAL A 321 -22.21 -18.19 -13.62
C VAL A 321 -23.46 -19.04 -13.85
N ALA A 322 -24.66 -18.48 -13.69
CA ALA A 322 -25.91 -19.18 -13.97
C ALA A 322 -25.99 -19.60 -15.45
N ALA A 323 -25.68 -18.69 -16.39
CA ALA A 323 -25.77 -18.96 -17.82
C ALA A 323 -24.75 -20.02 -18.29
N PHE A 324 -23.50 -19.93 -17.82
CA PHE A 324 -22.48 -20.95 -18.11
C PHE A 324 -22.80 -22.30 -17.46
N THR A 325 -23.41 -22.31 -16.27
CA THR A 325 -23.84 -23.55 -15.59
C THR A 325 -24.95 -24.23 -16.37
N LEU A 326 -25.97 -23.46 -16.79
CA LEU A 326 -27.09 -23.94 -17.59
C LEU A 326 -26.64 -24.45 -18.96
N ALA A 327 -25.80 -23.70 -19.67
CA ALA A 327 -25.26 -24.11 -20.97
C ALA A 327 -24.35 -25.35 -20.86
N ALA A 328 -23.68 -25.56 -19.72
CA ALA A 328 -22.84 -26.74 -19.49
C ALA A 328 -23.62 -27.97 -19.02
N GLY A 329 -24.92 -27.82 -18.70
CA GLY A 329 -25.74 -28.89 -18.12
C GLY A 329 -25.22 -29.39 -16.77
N LYS A 330 -24.53 -28.53 -16.00
CA LYS A 330 -23.93 -28.88 -14.70
C LYS A 330 -24.88 -28.54 -13.56
N THR A 331 -24.88 -29.36 -12.51
CA THR A 331 -25.58 -29.06 -11.25
C THR A 331 -24.75 -28.18 -10.31
N LYS A 332 -23.43 -28.11 -10.53
CA LYS A 332 -22.50 -27.25 -9.78
C LYS A 332 -22.19 -25.98 -10.56
N PRO A 333 -21.93 -24.85 -9.88
CA PRO A 333 -21.55 -23.60 -10.53
C PRO A 333 -20.37 -23.79 -11.49
N ALA A 334 -20.55 -23.42 -12.76
CA ALA A 334 -19.49 -23.41 -13.76
C ALA A 334 -18.59 -22.19 -13.59
N SER A 335 -17.29 -22.38 -13.88
CA SER A 335 -16.35 -21.27 -13.98
C SER A 335 -16.58 -20.52 -15.29
N VAL A 336 -16.63 -19.19 -15.23
CA VAL A 336 -16.70 -18.31 -16.39
C VAL A 336 -15.30 -18.17 -16.98
N PRO A 337 -15.07 -18.49 -18.27
CA PRO A 337 -13.77 -18.38 -18.91
C PRO A 337 -13.46 -16.93 -19.29
N TRP A 338 -13.30 -16.05 -18.30
CA TRP A 338 -13.18 -14.59 -18.48
C TRP A 338 -12.14 -14.18 -19.54
N THR A 339 -10.96 -14.81 -19.55
CA THR A 339 -9.91 -14.51 -20.53
C THR A 339 -10.33 -14.85 -21.97
N ALA A 340 -11.07 -15.94 -22.16
CA ALA A 340 -11.56 -16.32 -23.49
C ALA A 340 -12.77 -15.48 -23.90
N LEU A 341 -13.66 -15.17 -22.95
CA LEU A 341 -14.80 -14.27 -23.13
C LEU A 341 -14.34 -12.87 -23.56
N GLY A 342 -13.26 -12.35 -22.96
CA GLY A 342 -12.64 -11.09 -23.34
C GLY A 342 -12.07 -11.07 -24.75
N LYS A 343 -11.37 -12.14 -25.16
CA LYS A 343 -10.76 -12.23 -26.49
C LYS A 343 -11.78 -12.37 -27.62
N ASN A 344 -12.89 -13.08 -27.38
CA ASN A 344 -13.91 -13.31 -28.40
C ASN A 344 -15.31 -13.44 -27.77
N PRO A 345 -15.95 -12.32 -27.39
CA PRO A 345 -17.24 -12.36 -26.71
C PRO A 345 -18.34 -12.98 -27.57
N GLY A 346 -18.31 -12.77 -28.89
CA GLY A 346 -19.26 -13.33 -29.85
C GLY A 346 -19.24 -14.87 -29.95
N HIS A 347 -18.17 -15.53 -29.49
CA HIS A 347 -18.12 -17.00 -29.38
C HIS A 347 -18.96 -17.53 -28.22
N PHE A 348 -19.15 -16.73 -27.18
CA PHE A 348 -19.82 -17.13 -25.94
C PHE A 348 -21.21 -16.52 -25.79
N LEU A 349 -21.39 -15.26 -26.18
CA LEU A 349 -22.63 -14.52 -26.09
C LEU A 349 -23.10 -14.14 -27.51
N PRO A 350 -24.41 -14.18 -27.79
CA PRO A 350 -24.93 -13.69 -29.05
C PRO A 350 -24.76 -12.15 -29.14
N PRO A 351 -24.70 -11.56 -30.35
CA PRO A 351 -24.43 -10.13 -30.54
C PRO A 351 -25.38 -9.20 -29.78
N GLU A 352 -26.65 -9.57 -29.63
CA GLU A 352 -27.66 -8.79 -28.89
C GLU A 352 -27.40 -8.74 -27.37
N LEU A 353 -26.62 -9.66 -26.82
CA LEU A 353 -26.24 -9.68 -25.40
C LEU A 353 -24.87 -9.03 -25.12
N ILE A 354 -24.25 -8.43 -26.14
CA ILE A 354 -22.95 -7.76 -26.06
C ILE A 354 -23.17 -6.25 -26.23
N PRO A 355 -23.05 -5.44 -25.16
CA PRO A 355 -23.18 -4.00 -25.30
C PRO A 355 -22.04 -3.42 -26.18
N PRO A 356 -22.31 -2.35 -26.95
CA PRO A 356 -21.30 -1.76 -27.85
C PRO A 356 -20.12 -1.21 -27.06
N GLY A 357 -18.90 -1.52 -27.51
CA GLY A 357 -17.65 -1.00 -26.92
C GLY A 357 -17.26 -1.63 -25.57
N VAL A 358 -17.99 -2.65 -25.08
CA VAL A 358 -17.65 -3.33 -23.83
C VAL A 358 -16.50 -4.30 -24.01
N VAL A 359 -15.50 -4.18 -23.12
CA VAL A 359 -14.39 -5.13 -23.00
C VAL A 359 -14.66 -6.09 -21.85
N PHE A 360 -14.78 -7.39 -22.16
CA PHE A 360 -15.00 -8.41 -21.13
C PHE A 360 -13.70 -8.78 -20.40
N THR A 361 -13.62 -8.47 -19.11
CA THR A 361 -12.57 -8.95 -18.19
C THR A 361 -13.24 -9.64 -16.99
N ASP A 362 -12.45 -10.14 -16.03
CA ASP A 362 -13.02 -10.63 -14.77
C ASP A 362 -13.90 -9.54 -14.13
N TYR A 363 -15.04 -9.94 -13.54
CA TYR A 363 -16.02 -9.03 -12.93
C TYR A 363 -15.42 -8.10 -11.86
N GLN A 364 -14.31 -8.49 -11.23
CA GLN A 364 -13.56 -7.65 -10.28
C GLN A 364 -12.75 -6.55 -10.96
N HIS A 365 -12.32 -6.78 -12.20
CA HIS A 365 -11.41 -5.90 -12.95
C HIS A 365 -12.09 -5.16 -14.11
N MET A 366 -13.35 -5.49 -14.42
CA MET A 366 -14.12 -4.77 -15.45
C MET A 366 -14.41 -3.33 -14.99
N LEU A 367 -14.43 -2.36 -15.92
CA LEU A 367 -14.85 -0.99 -15.59
C LEU A 367 -16.32 -0.97 -15.15
N VAL A 368 -16.68 -0.08 -14.21
CA VAL A 368 -18.05 0.04 -13.68
C VAL A 368 -19.04 0.27 -14.82
N GLN A 369 -18.76 1.22 -15.71
CA GLN A 369 -19.59 1.53 -16.88
C GLN A 369 -19.86 0.31 -17.78
N TYR A 370 -18.89 -0.60 -17.94
CA TYR A 370 -19.06 -1.81 -18.75
C TYR A 370 -19.92 -2.85 -18.04
N ARG A 371 -19.78 -2.99 -16.72
CA ARG A 371 -20.67 -3.84 -15.92
C ARG A 371 -22.10 -3.33 -15.93
N GLU A 372 -22.29 -2.03 -15.73
CA GLU A 372 -23.60 -1.40 -15.77
C GLU A 372 -24.25 -1.53 -17.15
N ALA A 373 -23.49 -1.32 -18.24
CA ALA A 373 -23.98 -1.53 -19.60
C ALA A 373 -24.42 -2.98 -19.84
N CYS A 374 -23.66 -3.97 -19.35
CA CYS A 374 -24.05 -5.38 -19.44
C CYS A 374 -25.31 -5.68 -18.64
N VAL A 375 -25.33 -5.31 -17.35
CA VAL A 375 -26.46 -5.59 -16.45
C VAL A 375 -27.74 -4.92 -16.95
N ARG A 376 -27.65 -3.66 -17.40
CA ARG A 376 -28.75 -2.92 -17.98
C ARG A 376 -29.27 -3.60 -19.24
N LEU A 377 -28.41 -3.91 -20.21
CA LEU A 377 -28.80 -4.59 -21.45
C LEU A 377 -29.50 -5.93 -21.17
N TRP A 378 -28.95 -6.75 -20.28
CA TRP A 378 -29.53 -8.06 -19.98
C TRP A 378 -30.87 -7.96 -19.25
N LEU A 379 -31.03 -6.99 -18.34
CA LEU A 379 -32.31 -6.75 -17.66
C LEU A 379 -33.37 -6.17 -18.60
N GLU A 380 -32.98 -5.29 -19.53
CA GLU A 380 -33.86 -4.75 -20.58
C GLU A 380 -34.33 -5.85 -21.55
N LEU A 381 -33.45 -6.77 -21.92
CA LEU A 381 -33.81 -7.94 -22.74
C LEU A 381 -34.57 -9.02 -21.93
N GLY A 382 -34.39 -9.02 -20.61
CA GLY A 382 -35.03 -9.96 -19.68
C GLY A 382 -34.41 -11.36 -19.66
N TYR A 383 -33.29 -11.56 -20.34
CA TYR A 383 -32.59 -12.84 -20.33
C TYR A 383 -31.11 -12.74 -20.65
N ILE A 384 -30.37 -13.79 -20.31
CA ILE A 384 -29.00 -14.04 -20.78
C ILE A 384 -28.84 -15.54 -21.09
N TYR A 385 -28.08 -15.86 -22.13
CA TYR A 385 -27.69 -17.24 -22.43
C TYR A 385 -26.31 -17.30 -23.06
N VAL A 386 -25.72 -18.49 -23.05
CA VAL A 386 -24.36 -18.75 -23.54
C VAL A 386 -24.41 -19.72 -24.71
N LEU A 387 -23.78 -19.37 -25.82
CA LEU A 387 -23.68 -20.16 -27.05
C LEU A 387 -22.76 -21.37 -26.86
N ASN A 388 -21.58 -21.15 -26.28
CA ASN A 388 -20.54 -22.16 -26.11
C ASN A 388 -19.93 -22.12 -24.72
N THR A 389 -19.66 -23.30 -24.13
CA THR A 389 -19.05 -23.41 -22.78
C THR A 389 -17.58 -23.82 -22.80
N LYS A 390 -17.03 -24.13 -23.98
CA LYS A 390 -15.62 -24.45 -24.20
C LYS A 390 -14.96 -23.34 -25.00
N ALA A 391 -13.72 -22.99 -24.66
CA ALA A 391 -12.86 -22.21 -25.53
C ALA A 391 -12.75 -22.96 -26.86
N GLY A 392 -13.28 -22.38 -27.94
CA GLY A 392 -13.09 -22.94 -29.26
C GLY A 392 -11.59 -23.03 -29.52
N LYS A 393 -11.06 -24.22 -29.82
CA LYS A 393 -9.80 -24.30 -30.55
C LYS A 393 -10.08 -23.64 -31.89
N ASN A 394 -9.60 -22.42 -32.10
CA ASN A 394 -9.66 -21.80 -33.41
C ASN A 394 -8.95 -22.72 -34.41
N LEU A 395 -9.72 -23.36 -35.28
CA LEU A 395 -9.25 -23.78 -36.59
C LEU A 395 -8.94 -22.48 -37.34
N ALA A 396 -7.66 -22.12 -37.40
CA ALA A 396 -7.22 -21.08 -38.31
C ALA A 396 -7.62 -21.50 -39.74
N PRO A 397 -8.21 -20.62 -40.55
CA PRO A 397 -8.39 -20.90 -41.96
C PRO A 397 -7.01 -21.02 -42.60
N ALA A 398 -6.73 -22.19 -43.18
CA ALA A 398 -5.56 -22.42 -44.00
C ALA A 398 -5.62 -21.50 -45.23
N VAL A 399 -5.02 -20.31 -45.13
CA VAL A 399 -4.68 -19.51 -46.30
C VAL A 399 -3.41 -20.12 -46.86
N ALA A 400 -3.57 -20.87 -47.94
CA ALA A 400 -2.49 -21.28 -48.82
C ALA A 400 -1.82 -20.02 -49.40
N ALA A 401 -0.70 -19.60 -48.79
CA ALA A 401 0.22 -18.67 -49.41
C ALA A 401 1.39 -19.48 -49.99
N LYS A 402 1.52 -19.33 -51.31
CA LYS A 402 2.48 -20.00 -52.18
C LYS A 402 3.91 -19.77 -51.73
N VAL A 403 4.67 -20.85 -51.83
CA VAL A 403 6.14 -20.88 -51.96
C VAL A 403 6.60 -19.86 -53.00
N ALA A 404 7.56 -19.02 -52.61
CA ALA A 404 8.50 -18.34 -53.50
C ALA A 404 9.93 -18.67 -53.01
N PRO A 405 10.91 -18.78 -53.92
CA PRO A 405 12.12 -19.57 -53.71
C PRO A 405 13.18 -18.82 -52.90
N ALA A 406 14.04 -19.62 -52.25
CA ALA A 406 15.26 -19.20 -51.59
C ALA A 406 16.12 -18.32 -52.51
N GLY A 407 16.34 -17.07 -52.10
CA GLY A 407 17.45 -16.24 -52.55
C GLY A 407 18.72 -16.59 -51.76
N PRO A 408 19.92 -16.32 -52.31
CA PRO A 408 21.17 -16.77 -51.72
C PRO A 408 21.43 -16.06 -50.39
N ALA A 409 21.90 -16.84 -49.42
CA ALA A 409 22.38 -16.33 -48.15
C ALA A 409 23.42 -15.23 -48.40
N GLU A 410 23.14 -14.03 -47.90
CA GLU A 410 24.17 -13.01 -47.75
C GLU A 410 25.26 -13.59 -46.83
N PRO A 411 26.55 -13.39 -47.17
CA PRO A 411 27.63 -13.86 -46.33
C PRO A 411 27.52 -13.16 -44.99
N ALA A 412 27.43 -13.95 -43.91
CA ALA A 412 27.58 -13.45 -42.55
C ALA A 412 28.82 -12.55 -42.52
N LEU A 413 28.60 -11.29 -42.15
CA LEU A 413 29.66 -10.33 -41.91
C LEU A 413 30.51 -10.91 -40.78
N ILE A 414 31.71 -11.39 -41.12
CA ILE A 414 32.74 -11.69 -40.13
C ILE A 414 33.19 -10.32 -39.60
N VAL A 415 32.51 -9.82 -38.58
CA VAL A 415 32.96 -8.65 -37.83
C VAL A 415 34.14 -9.08 -36.97
N ALA A 416 35.23 -8.31 -37.07
CA ALA A 416 36.48 -8.56 -36.40
C ALA A 416 36.33 -8.61 -34.88
N ALA A 417 37.11 -9.48 -34.24
CA ALA A 417 37.22 -9.57 -32.80
C ALA A 417 37.53 -8.21 -32.17
N GLY A 418 36.66 -7.76 -31.27
CA GLY A 418 36.99 -6.76 -30.26
C GLY A 418 36.11 -5.52 -30.26
N VAL A 419 34.85 -5.65 -29.84
CA VAL A 419 34.14 -4.75 -28.89
C VAL A 419 33.01 -5.59 -28.29
N VAL A 420 32.95 -5.71 -26.96
CA VAL A 420 31.92 -6.49 -26.25
C VAL A 420 31.07 -5.51 -25.46
N ASN A 421 29.74 -5.54 -25.63
CA ASN A 421 28.82 -4.73 -24.83
C ASN A 421 29.07 -4.99 -23.33
N ARG A 422 29.31 -3.92 -22.56
CA ARG A 422 29.55 -3.98 -21.11
C ARG A 422 28.33 -4.35 -20.29
N TYR A 423 27.14 -4.40 -20.89
CA TYR A 423 25.88 -4.71 -20.24
C TYR A 423 25.20 -5.95 -20.85
N GLY A 424 24.35 -6.63 -20.09
CA GLY A 424 23.72 -7.90 -20.43
C GLY A 424 24.55 -9.12 -20.00
N SER A 425 24.43 -10.23 -20.73
CA SER A 425 25.06 -11.52 -20.40
C SER A 425 26.59 -11.47 -20.32
N SER A 426 27.22 -10.55 -21.05
CA SER A 426 28.68 -10.34 -21.07
C SER A 426 29.16 -9.34 -19.99
N GLY A 427 28.26 -8.52 -19.42
CA GLY A 427 28.60 -7.48 -18.43
C GLY A 427 28.92 -8.01 -17.03
N ARG A 428 28.57 -9.27 -16.76
CA ARG A 428 28.78 -9.91 -15.46
C ARG A 428 30.25 -10.00 -15.06
N GLU A 429 31.14 -10.27 -16.03
CA GLU A 429 32.58 -10.37 -15.79
C GLU A 429 33.20 -9.00 -15.44
N VAL A 430 32.68 -7.94 -16.06
CA VAL A 430 33.13 -6.55 -15.83
C VAL A 430 32.75 -6.08 -14.43
N LEU A 431 31.51 -6.35 -13.98
CA LEU A 431 31.08 -6.00 -12.63
C LEU A 431 31.82 -6.79 -11.53
N ALA A 432 32.03 -8.09 -11.77
CA ALA A 432 32.77 -8.93 -10.84
C ALA A 432 34.21 -8.43 -10.65
N ALA A 433 34.87 -7.97 -11.72
CA ALA A 433 36.19 -7.36 -11.65
C ALA A 433 36.22 -6.05 -10.83
N ALA A 434 35.10 -5.32 -10.77
CA ALA A 434 34.95 -4.10 -9.97
C ALA A 434 34.49 -4.38 -8.52
N GLY A 435 34.39 -5.64 -8.10
CA GLY A 435 33.92 -6.02 -6.76
C GLY A 435 32.41 -5.84 -6.56
N LEU A 436 31.65 -5.62 -7.64
CA LEU A 436 30.20 -5.48 -7.60
C LEU A 436 29.56 -6.80 -8.01
N GLN A 437 29.02 -7.54 -7.04
CA GLN A 437 28.24 -8.75 -7.32
C GLN A 437 26.76 -8.40 -7.50
N LEU A 438 26.14 -8.88 -8.59
CA LEU A 438 24.71 -8.72 -8.83
C LEU A 438 23.88 -9.72 -8.02
N TYR A 439 24.43 -10.92 -7.80
CA TYR A 439 23.83 -12.02 -7.07
C TYR A 439 24.67 -12.34 -5.82
N GLU A 440 24.06 -12.76 -4.72
CA GLU A 440 24.82 -13.26 -3.56
C GLU A 440 25.47 -14.61 -3.89
N ASP A 441 26.71 -14.82 -3.45
CA ASP A 441 27.52 -16.02 -3.70
C ASP A 441 26.91 -17.28 -3.06
N ALA A 442 25.85 -17.83 -3.65
CA ALA A 442 25.32 -19.18 -3.38
C ALA A 442 24.28 -19.69 -4.40
N GLU A 443 23.70 -18.83 -5.24
CA GLU A 443 22.66 -19.24 -6.19
C GLU A 443 23.14 -19.06 -7.64
N GLU A 444 23.83 -20.08 -8.18
CA GLU A 444 23.75 -20.39 -9.62
C GLU A 444 22.34 -20.90 -9.97
N VAL A 445 21.32 -20.10 -9.66
CA VAL A 445 19.95 -20.37 -10.04
C VAL A 445 19.56 -19.26 -11.01
N LEU A 446 19.97 -19.44 -12.28
CA LEU A 446 19.12 -19.02 -13.38
C LEU A 446 17.81 -19.82 -13.22
N ASP A 447 16.93 -19.35 -12.35
CA ASP A 447 15.62 -19.94 -12.19
C ASP A 447 14.90 -19.74 -13.53
N GLU A 448 14.17 -20.75 -14.00
CA GLU A 448 13.32 -20.66 -15.22
C GLU A 448 12.24 -19.56 -15.10
N LEU A 449 12.17 -18.89 -13.95
CA LEU A 449 11.31 -17.76 -13.58
C LEU A 449 11.95 -16.38 -13.81
N VAL A 450 13.26 -16.29 -14.07
CA VAL A 450 13.83 -15.08 -14.68
C VAL A 450 13.27 -15.05 -16.08
N MET A 451 12.49 -14.03 -16.43
CA MET A 451 12.05 -13.85 -17.81
C MET A 451 13.31 -13.89 -18.69
N GLU A 452 13.44 -14.94 -19.49
CA GLU A 452 13.98 -14.80 -20.84
C GLU A 452 13.06 -13.78 -21.52
N ASP A 453 13.28 -12.48 -21.24
CA ASP A 453 13.03 -11.43 -22.21
C ASP A 453 13.63 -11.99 -23.47
N ARG A 454 12.78 -12.40 -24.42
CA ARG A 454 13.15 -13.17 -25.60
C ARG A 454 14.56 -12.75 -26.00
N VAL A 455 15.53 -13.65 -25.78
CA VAL A 455 16.95 -13.45 -26.07
C VAL A 455 17.09 -13.42 -27.60
N ILE A 456 16.51 -12.38 -28.17
CA ILE A 456 16.84 -11.83 -29.46
C ILE A 456 17.52 -10.55 -29.03
N ASP A 457 18.81 -10.69 -28.78
CA ASP A 457 19.76 -9.59 -28.84
C ASP A 457 19.33 -8.68 -30.01
N PRO A 458 18.77 -7.50 -29.73
CA PRO A 458 18.37 -6.62 -30.81
C PRO A 458 19.63 -6.29 -31.61
N PRO A 459 19.53 -6.07 -32.93
CA PRO A 459 20.64 -5.53 -33.73
C PRO A 459 21.19 -4.17 -33.20
N GLU A 460 20.56 -3.60 -32.16
CA GLU A 460 21.06 -2.47 -31.36
C GLU A 460 22.40 -2.77 -30.64
N LEU A 461 22.80 -4.05 -30.54
CA LEU A 461 24.13 -4.48 -30.06
C LEU A 461 25.30 -4.11 -30.97
N GLU A 462 25.04 -3.57 -32.17
CA GLU A 462 26.08 -3.08 -33.09
C GLU A 462 26.43 -1.59 -32.90
N ARG A 463 25.98 -0.93 -31.82
CA ARG A 463 26.53 0.39 -31.48
C ARG A 463 27.96 0.22 -30.97
N ALA A 464 28.91 0.45 -31.87
CA ALA A 464 30.34 0.48 -31.57
C ALA A 464 30.60 1.43 -30.38
N GLU A 465 31.27 0.91 -29.35
CA GLU A 465 31.88 1.74 -28.31
C GLU A 465 32.76 2.82 -28.98
N ASP A 466 32.84 4.00 -28.38
CA ASP A 466 33.95 4.88 -28.72
C ASP A 466 35.25 4.24 -28.24
N ALA A 467 36.36 4.53 -28.93
CA ALA A 467 37.66 3.98 -28.59
C ALA A 467 38.15 4.38 -27.17
N GLU A 468 37.44 5.30 -26.52
CA GLU A 468 37.77 5.89 -25.21
C GLU A 468 36.99 5.26 -24.04
N HIS A 469 36.03 4.37 -24.32
CA HIS A 469 35.18 3.72 -23.33
C HIS A 469 34.46 4.70 -22.38
N SER A 470 34.00 5.84 -22.92
CA SER A 470 33.53 6.97 -22.11
C SER A 470 32.06 6.88 -21.65
N HIS A 471 31.31 5.88 -22.12
CA HIS A 471 29.85 5.95 -22.09
C HIS A 471 29.21 5.51 -20.77
N PHE A 472 28.91 6.51 -19.94
CA PHE A 472 27.96 6.41 -18.82
C PHE A 472 26.51 6.74 -19.24
N ALA A 473 26.18 6.71 -20.54
CA ALA A 473 24.86 7.10 -21.03
C ALA A 473 23.83 5.92 -20.94
N PRO A 474 22.59 6.17 -20.48
CA PRO A 474 21.54 5.14 -20.46
C PRO A 474 21.16 4.55 -21.83
N CYS A 475 21.29 5.29 -22.94
CA CYS A 475 20.76 4.89 -24.27
C CYS A 475 21.53 3.75 -24.95
N THR A 476 22.66 3.38 -24.37
CA THR A 476 23.47 2.24 -24.81
C THR A 476 23.18 0.97 -24.00
N VAL A 477 22.22 1.00 -23.08
CA VAL A 477 21.90 -0.10 -22.16
C VAL A 477 20.73 -0.93 -22.70
N PRO A 478 20.90 -2.25 -22.90
CA PRO A 478 19.79 -3.13 -23.26
C PRO A 478 18.60 -3.03 -22.29
N VAL A 479 17.39 -3.24 -22.80
CA VAL A 479 16.13 -3.05 -22.04
C VAL A 479 15.92 -4.06 -20.91
N THR A 480 16.71 -5.14 -20.88
CA THR A 480 16.61 -6.22 -19.87
C THR A 480 16.87 -5.72 -18.44
N SER A 481 16.21 -6.34 -17.45
CA SER A 481 16.46 -6.08 -16.01
C SER A 481 17.94 -6.13 -15.66
N GLU A 482 18.64 -7.16 -16.17
CA GLU A 482 20.04 -7.39 -15.87
C GLU A 482 20.90 -6.23 -16.39
N ALA A 483 20.76 -5.86 -17.65
CA ALA A 483 21.52 -4.75 -18.23
C ALA A 483 21.26 -3.42 -17.51
N ARG A 484 19.99 -3.11 -17.19
CA ARG A 484 19.63 -1.91 -16.41
C ARG A 484 20.25 -1.90 -15.03
N ALA A 485 20.27 -3.05 -14.36
CA ALA A 485 20.91 -3.17 -13.06
C ALA A 485 22.42 -2.97 -13.15
N GLN A 486 23.05 -3.58 -14.14
CA GLN A 486 24.49 -3.45 -14.36
C GLN A 486 24.87 -1.99 -14.66
N TYR A 487 24.07 -1.28 -15.45
CA TYR A 487 24.22 0.16 -15.66
C TYR A 487 24.11 0.94 -14.35
N CYS A 488 23.03 0.75 -13.58
CA CYS A 488 22.82 1.44 -12.31
C CYS A 488 23.98 1.20 -11.33
N LEU A 489 24.47 -0.03 -11.21
CA LEU A 489 25.61 -0.36 -10.36
C LEU A 489 26.91 0.28 -10.85
N THR A 490 27.11 0.36 -12.17
CA THR A 490 28.29 1.01 -12.77
C THR A 490 28.25 2.52 -12.52
N ALA A 491 27.12 3.18 -12.76
CA ALA A 491 26.94 4.60 -12.50
C ALA A 491 27.09 4.94 -11.00
N LEU A 492 26.62 4.08 -10.09
CA LEU A 492 26.83 4.24 -8.65
C LEU A 492 28.31 4.18 -8.22
N GLN A 493 29.23 3.70 -9.06
CA GLN A 493 30.67 3.80 -8.77
C GLN A 493 31.15 5.26 -8.74
N LEU A 494 30.47 6.17 -9.45
CA LEU A 494 30.75 7.60 -9.45
C LEU A 494 30.27 8.30 -8.17
N VAL A 495 29.45 7.62 -7.37
CA VAL A 495 28.94 8.11 -6.08
C VAL A 495 29.92 7.72 -4.98
N ALA A 496 30.23 8.67 -4.09
CA ALA A 496 31.09 8.42 -2.93
C ALA A 496 30.52 7.31 -2.02
N GLU A 497 31.41 6.57 -1.37
CA GLU A 497 30.99 5.55 -0.41
C GLU A 497 30.19 6.18 0.74
N GLY A 498 29.01 5.60 1.02
CA GLY A 498 28.08 6.16 1.98
C GLY A 498 26.79 5.37 2.09
N ARG A 499 25.93 5.80 3.02
CA ARG A 499 24.62 5.18 3.27
C ARG A 499 23.76 5.15 2.01
N ASP A 500 23.76 6.25 1.25
CA ASP A 500 22.86 6.41 0.11
C ASP A 500 23.23 5.49 -1.05
N LYS A 501 24.53 5.39 -1.36
CA LYS A 501 25.08 4.41 -2.31
C LYS A 501 24.77 2.98 -1.88
N HIS A 502 24.94 2.65 -0.59
CA HIS A 502 24.67 1.32 -0.08
C HIS A 502 23.20 0.92 -0.23
N ILE A 503 22.27 1.82 0.12
CA ILE A 503 20.83 1.57 -0.04
C ILE A 503 20.47 1.47 -1.52
N ALA A 504 20.92 2.38 -2.37
CA ALA A 504 20.69 2.32 -3.81
C ALA A 504 21.16 0.98 -4.42
N THR A 505 22.32 0.49 -3.99
CA THR A 505 22.86 -0.82 -4.40
C THR A 505 21.94 -1.96 -4.01
N GLN A 506 21.41 -1.96 -2.78
CA GLN A 506 20.44 -2.97 -2.33
C GLN A 506 19.15 -2.90 -3.15
N CYS A 507 18.63 -1.70 -3.43
CA CYS A 507 17.43 -1.51 -4.23
C CYS A 507 17.60 -2.05 -5.66
N VAL A 508 18.75 -1.77 -6.31
CA VAL A 508 19.05 -2.32 -7.64
C VAL A 508 19.05 -3.85 -7.63
N ARG A 509 19.70 -4.47 -6.63
CA ARG A 509 19.71 -5.94 -6.49
C ARG A 509 18.30 -6.50 -6.28
N SER A 510 17.50 -5.88 -5.42
CA SER A 510 16.11 -6.27 -5.17
C SER A 510 15.25 -6.16 -6.43
N LEU A 511 15.43 -5.10 -7.24
CA LEU A 511 14.69 -4.88 -8.49
C LEU A 511 14.97 -5.96 -9.54
N VAL A 512 16.21 -6.48 -9.60
CA VAL A 512 16.56 -7.61 -10.49
C VAL A 512 15.81 -8.88 -10.10
N GLY A 513 15.65 -9.11 -8.80
CA GLY A 513 15.03 -10.31 -8.24
C GLY A 513 13.50 -10.25 -8.10
N LEU A 514 12.85 -9.13 -8.43
CA LEU A 514 11.40 -8.99 -8.27
C LEU A 514 10.66 -9.97 -9.21
N PRO A 515 9.94 -10.97 -8.68
CA PRO A 515 9.15 -11.88 -9.48
C PRO A 515 7.87 -11.18 -9.97
N VAL A 516 7.52 -11.45 -11.22
CA VAL A 516 6.30 -11.09 -11.95
C VAL A 516 5.12 -10.81 -11.02
N THR A 517 4.91 -9.54 -10.68
CA THR A 517 3.66 -9.14 -10.02
C THR A 517 2.61 -8.91 -11.08
N LYS A 518 1.33 -9.21 -10.79
CA LYS A 518 0.19 -8.96 -11.69
C LYS A 518 0.00 -7.48 -12.09
N ARG A 519 0.86 -6.56 -11.62
CA ARG A 519 0.88 -5.14 -11.95
C ARG A 519 1.63 -4.81 -13.24
N ASP A 520 2.28 -5.78 -13.88
CA ASP A 520 3.04 -5.59 -15.15
C ASP A 520 2.20 -5.33 -16.40
N ALA A 521 0.88 -5.13 -16.27
CA ALA A 521 0.04 -4.76 -17.41
C ALA A 521 0.02 -3.25 -17.69
N THR A 522 0.50 -2.42 -16.75
CA THR A 522 0.43 -0.96 -16.89
C THR A 522 1.61 -0.42 -17.70
N THR A 523 1.35 0.05 -18.92
CA THR A 523 2.37 0.63 -19.80
C THR A 523 2.69 2.08 -19.43
N ASP A 524 3.86 2.57 -19.83
CA ASP A 524 4.26 3.98 -19.66
C ASP A 524 3.22 4.95 -20.26
N GLU A 525 2.56 4.56 -21.35
CA GLU A 525 1.46 5.31 -21.96
C GLU A 525 0.23 5.39 -21.05
N GLN A 526 -0.11 4.29 -20.37
CA GLN A 526 -1.22 4.25 -19.41
C GLN A 526 -0.91 5.06 -18.16
N ILE A 527 0.33 5.04 -17.67
CA ILE A 527 0.76 5.91 -16.56
C ILE A 527 0.65 7.37 -16.99
N ARG A 528 1.18 7.72 -18.17
CA ARG A 528 1.09 9.09 -18.71
C ARG A 528 -0.35 9.57 -18.84
N TYR A 529 -1.29 8.69 -19.18
CA TYR A 529 -2.70 9.04 -19.37
C TYR A 529 -3.49 9.09 -18.06
N HIS A 530 -3.29 8.14 -17.14
CA HIS A 530 -4.11 8.01 -15.93
C HIS A 530 -3.50 8.63 -14.67
N GLU A 531 -2.18 8.71 -14.58
CA GLU A 531 -1.44 9.21 -13.42
C GLU A 531 -0.23 10.05 -13.91
N PRO A 532 -0.47 11.18 -14.61
CA PRO A 532 0.58 11.98 -15.26
C PRO A 532 1.60 12.54 -14.28
N ASP A 533 1.20 12.74 -13.02
CA ASP A 533 2.05 13.15 -11.92
C ASP A 533 3.01 12.04 -11.45
N ARG A 534 2.73 10.78 -11.77
CA ARG A 534 3.62 9.65 -11.48
C ARG A 534 4.49 9.26 -12.67
N TYR A 535 4.29 9.88 -13.82
CA TYR A 535 5.13 9.73 -14.99
C TYR A 535 6.49 10.41 -14.78
N ALA A 536 7.57 9.78 -15.27
CA ALA A 536 8.92 10.31 -15.10
C ALA A 536 9.09 11.63 -15.88
N PRO A 537 9.83 12.62 -15.33
CA PRO A 537 10.23 13.81 -16.08
C PRO A 537 10.98 13.44 -17.36
N SER A 538 10.94 14.28 -18.39
CA SER A 538 11.60 14.01 -19.68
C SER A 538 13.12 13.81 -19.56
N ALA A 539 13.74 14.40 -18.53
CA ALA A 539 15.16 14.20 -18.22
C ALA A 539 15.48 12.79 -17.71
N ILE A 540 14.48 12.06 -17.20
CA ILE A 540 14.63 10.70 -16.71
C ILE A 540 14.14 9.74 -17.79
N GLY A 541 15.09 9.30 -18.60
CA GLY A 541 14.84 8.33 -19.65
C GLY A 541 16.05 7.47 -19.91
N TRP A 542 15.80 6.23 -20.32
CA TRP A 542 16.85 5.36 -20.83
C TRP A 542 17.46 5.90 -22.13
N GLU A 543 16.93 6.97 -22.71
CA GLU A 543 17.49 7.66 -23.88
C GLU A 543 18.41 8.83 -23.51
N ALA A 544 18.67 9.09 -22.22
CA ALA A 544 19.50 10.21 -21.80
C ALA A 544 20.94 10.06 -22.35
N GLU A 545 21.53 11.19 -22.76
CA GLU A 545 22.90 11.23 -23.30
C GLU A 545 23.98 11.23 -22.21
N SER A 546 23.58 11.46 -20.95
CA SER A 546 24.47 11.61 -19.80
C SER A 546 23.84 11.04 -18.53
N PRO A 547 24.62 10.50 -17.58
CA PRO A 547 24.11 10.14 -16.25
C PRO A 547 23.89 11.38 -15.36
N LEU A 548 24.39 12.56 -15.79
CA LEU A 548 24.23 13.82 -15.08
C LEU A 548 22.92 14.49 -15.50
N LEU A 549 22.17 14.96 -14.51
CA LEU A 549 20.97 15.75 -14.70
C LEU A 549 21.35 17.19 -15.06
N PRO A 550 20.71 17.79 -16.08
CA PRO A 550 20.78 19.22 -16.31
C PRO A 550 20.28 20.00 -15.09
N ASP A 551 20.91 21.14 -14.77
CA ASP A 551 20.57 21.95 -13.59
C ASP A 551 19.09 22.34 -13.54
N ASP A 552 18.50 22.66 -14.69
CA ASP A 552 17.09 23.04 -14.82
C ASP A 552 16.13 21.87 -14.50
N ASP A 553 16.58 20.62 -14.66
CA ASP A 553 15.79 19.42 -14.46
C ASP A 553 15.92 18.83 -13.04
N VAL A 554 16.97 19.17 -12.30
CA VAL A 554 17.23 18.65 -10.93
C VAL A 554 16.03 18.89 -10.02
N ILE A 555 15.43 20.08 -10.07
CA ILE A 555 14.26 20.43 -9.24
C ILE A 555 13.06 19.57 -9.62
N ALA A 556 12.80 19.38 -10.91
CA ALA A 556 11.67 18.59 -11.40
C ALA A 556 11.82 17.11 -11.00
N VAL A 557 13.03 16.55 -11.15
CA VAL A 557 13.34 15.18 -10.71
C VAL A 557 13.18 15.03 -9.21
N ARG A 558 13.66 16.00 -8.43
CA ARG A 558 13.53 15.98 -6.96
C ARG A 558 12.08 16.05 -6.51
N GLN A 559 11.28 16.92 -7.13
CA GLN A 559 9.84 17.01 -6.85
C GLN A 559 9.13 15.70 -7.19
N TRP A 560 9.47 15.08 -8.32
CA TRP A 560 8.92 13.81 -8.74
C TRP A 560 9.28 12.66 -7.79
N LEU A 561 10.56 12.51 -7.43
CA LEU A 561 11.01 11.53 -6.43
C LEU A 561 10.33 11.77 -5.07
N GLY A 562 10.12 13.03 -4.70
CA GLY A 562 9.40 13.44 -3.49
C GLY A 562 7.92 13.07 -3.43
N ARG A 563 7.31 12.62 -4.55
CA ARG A 563 5.91 12.13 -4.57
C ARG A 563 5.75 10.72 -3.97
N ARG A 564 6.86 9.99 -3.81
CA ARG A 564 6.93 8.69 -3.12
C ARG A 564 5.80 7.73 -3.53
N PRO A 565 5.66 7.37 -4.81
CA PRO A 565 4.56 6.51 -5.26
C PRO A 565 4.58 5.12 -4.59
N TYR A 566 5.74 4.68 -4.11
CA TYR A 566 5.90 3.45 -3.34
C TYR A 566 5.20 3.49 -1.98
N GLU A 567 4.98 4.66 -1.37
CA GLU A 567 4.18 4.81 -0.15
C GLU A 567 2.66 4.84 -0.42
N ASN A 568 2.26 5.25 -1.63
CA ASN A 568 0.87 5.55 -2.01
C ASN A 568 0.24 4.48 -2.91
N GLY A 569 0.28 3.23 -2.44
CA GLY A 569 -0.30 2.09 -3.14
C GLY A 569 0.70 1.26 -3.94
N GLY A 570 1.99 1.59 -3.90
CA GLY A 570 3.09 0.89 -4.55
C GLY A 570 3.31 1.30 -6.01
N LEU A 571 4.39 0.83 -6.62
CA LEU A 571 4.70 1.09 -8.02
C LEU A 571 3.62 0.50 -8.95
N LEU A 572 3.31 1.21 -10.03
CA LEU A 572 2.26 0.88 -11.01
C LEU A 572 2.68 -0.21 -12.00
N GLY A 573 4.00 -0.43 -12.17
CA GLY A 573 4.54 -1.45 -13.06
C GLY A 573 6.07 -1.46 -13.06
N TRP A 574 6.65 -2.47 -13.71
CA TRP A 574 8.11 -2.68 -13.77
C TRP A 574 8.88 -1.55 -14.48
N SER A 575 8.33 -0.99 -15.56
CA SER A 575 8.95 0.16 -16.25
C SER A 575 9.11 1.36 -15.32
N GLN A 576 8.06 1.68 -14.55
CA GLN A 576 8.09 2.77 -13.57
C GLN A 576 9.14 2.51 -12.49
N ALA A 577 9.26 1.27 -11.99
CA ALA A 577 10.27 0.91 -11.01
C ALA A 577 11.70 1.23 -11.49
N TRP A 578 12.00 0.85 -12.72
CA TRP A 578 13.28 1.14 -13.36
C TRP A 578 13.51 2.62 -13.62
N SER A 579 12.48 3.38 -14.02
CA SER A 579 12.58 4.84 -14.19
C SER A 579 12.86 5.56 -12.87
N TYR A 580 12.23 5.13 -11.76
CA TYR A 580 12.54 5.68 -10.44
C TYR A 580 13.97 5.35 -10.01
N MET A 581 14.42 4.11 -10.23
CA MET A 581 15.79 3.72 -9.94
C MET A 581 16.80 4.53 -10.77
N LEU A 582 16.53 4.70 -12.07
CA LEU A 582 17.35 5.54 -12.95
C LEU A 582 17.40 6.98 -12.44
N GLY A 583 16.26 7.56 -12.07
CA GLY A 583 16.18 8.91 -11.48
C GLY A 583 16.98 9.05 -10.19
N ILE A 584 16.93 8.07 -9.29
CA ILE A 584 17.73 8.04 -8.06
C ILE A 584 19.23 8.01 -8.38
N VAL A 585 19.66 7.14 -9.31
CA VAL A 585 21.07 7.03 -9.71
C VAL A 585 21.55 8.33 -10.34
N MET A 586 20.84 8.87 -11.33
CA MET A 586 21.20 10.12 -11.99
C MET A 586 21.26 11.28 -11.00
N PHE A 587 20.33 11.35 -10.05
CA PHE A 587 20.33 12.35 -8.99
C PHE A 587 21.57 12.22 -8.08
N LEU A 588 21.89 11.01 -7.59
CA LEU A 588 23.05 10.77 -6.73
C LEU A 588 24.38 11.05 -7.45
N VAL A 589 24.50 10.68 -8.73
CA VAL A 589 25.68 10.96 -9.55
C VAL A 589 25.83 12.46 -9.78
N SER A 590 24.73 13.18 -10.04
CA SER A 590 24.73 14.63 -10.21
C SER A 590 25.11 15.36 -8.93
N GLU A 591 24.53 15.00 -7.78
CA GLU A 591 24.88 15.56 -6.47
C GLU A 591 26.34 15.25 -6.10
N SER A 592 26.83 14.03 -6.39
CA SER A 592 28.23 13.67 -6.15
C SER A 592 29.20 14.44 -7.05
N SER A 593 28.80 14.74 -8.29
CA SER A 593 29.56 15.59 -9.20
C SER A 593 29.53 17.06 -8.78
N GLN A 594 28.38 17.57 -8.35
CA GLN A 594 28.22 18.94 -7.86
C GLN A 594 28.93 19.19 -6.52
N THR A 595 29.04 18.17 -5.65
CA THR A 595 29.84 18.26 -4.42
C THR A 595 31.35 18.39 -4.70
N VAL A 596 31.82 17.91 -5.86
CA VAL A 596 33.19 18.17 -6.36
C VAL A 596 33.33 19.61 -6.89
N ASN A 597 32.23 20.26 -7.31
CA ASN A 597 32.17 21.64 -7.79
C ASN A 597 31.69 22.66 -6.74
N VAL A 598 31.66 22.32 -5.45
CA VAL A 598 31.23 23.23 -4.35
C VAL A 598 32.03 24.54 -4.35
N HIS A 599 33.26 24.52 -4.84
CA HIS A 599 34.09 25.71 -4.96
C HIS A 599 33.62 26.69 -6.04
N GLU A 600 33.00 26.20 -7.12
CA GLU A 600 32.45 27.01 -8.22
C GLU A 600 30.98 27.39 -7.94
N LEU A 601 30.21 26.50 -7.29
CA LEU A 601 28.84 26.77 -6.83
C LEU A 601 28.78 27.79 -5.69
N ALA A 602 29.83 27.89 -4.85
CA ALA A 602 29.94 28.94 -3.83
C ALA A 602 30.05 30.36 -4.43
N GLU A 603 30.53 30.47 -5.67
CA GLU A 603 30.65 31.76 -6.39
C GLU A 603 29.39 32.08 -7.23
N SER A 604 28.45 31.14 -7.35
CA SER A 604 27.19 31.33 -8.07
C SER A 604 26.21 32.20 -7.28
N ARG A 605 25.83 33.34 -7.86
CA ARG A 605 24.86 34.30 -7.30
C ARG A 605 23.49 33.67 -7.02
N ASN A 606 23.11 32.65 -7.79
CA ASN A 606 21.84 31.94 -7.63
C ASN A 606 21.86 31.01 -6.40
N TRP A 607 23.02 30.45 -6.04
CA TRP A 607 23.16 29.55 -4.89
C TRP A 607 23.23 30.30 -3.56
N ALA A 608 23.83 31.50 -3.55
CA ALA A 608 23.81 32.40 -2.39
C ALA A 608 22.39 32.86 -2.03
N LEU A 609 21.52 33.03 -3.03
CA LEU A 609 20.09 33.33 -2.88
C LEU A 609 19.29 32.15 -2.30
N ILE A 610 19.67 30.91 -2.62
CA ILE A 610 18.98 29.69 -2.16
C ILE A 610 19.36 29.34 -0.71
N MET A 611 20.60 29.61 -0.30
CA MET A 611 21.13 29.25 1.02
C MET A 611 20.90 30.30 2.11
N ASP A 612 20.19 31.39 1.82
CA ASP A 612 19.90 32.50 2.73
C ASP A 612 21.17 33.11 3.38
N LYS A 613 22.30 33.02 2.66
CA LYS A 613 23.60 33.56 3.05
C LYS A 613 23.88 34.81 2.24
N LEU A 614 23.19 35.91 2.53
CA LEU A 614 23.71 37.22 2.15
C LEU A 614 24.94 37.51 3.03
N PRO A 615 26.11 37.84 2.45
CA PRO A 615 27.23 38.33 3.22
C PRO A 615 26.84 39.66 3.88
N GLY A 616 26.90 39.70 5.20
CA GLY A 616 26.73 40.94 5.96
C GLY A 616 27.77 41.98 5.56
N ASP A 617 27.27 43.18 5.27
CA ASP A 617 27.94 44.48 5.25
C ASP A 617 29.29 44.59 4.53
N ASN A 618 29.24 44.91 3.23
CA ASN A 618 29.68 46.22 2.72
C ASN A 618 29.58 46.27 1.18
N GLY A 619 28.57 46.97 0.66
CA GLY A 619 28.50 47.34 -0.77
C GLY A 619 27.10 47.21 -1.35
N GLY A 620 26.36 48.32 -1.36
CA GLY A 620 24.95 48.38 -1.74
C GLY A 620 24.65 47.93 -3.17
N TRP A 621 23.48 47.32 -3.32
CA TRP A 621 22.76 47.19 -4.58
C TRP A 621 21.36 47.75 -4.36
N ASP A 622 20.97 48.66 -5.24
CA ASP A 622 19.80 49.53 -5.14
C ASP A 622 18.49 48.80 -4.80
N ALA A 623 17.76 49.44 -3.90
CA ALA A 623 16.41 49.09 -3.51
C ALA A 623 15.44 49.44 -4.64
N ASP A 624 15.03 48.48 -5.46
CA ASP A 624 13.81 48.62 -6.28
C ASP A 624 13.18 47.32 -6.82
N SER A 625 13.55 46.14 -6.31
CA SER A 625 12.95 44.87 -6.76
C SER A 625 12.63 43.91 -5.62
N LEU A 626 11.84 44.39 -4.64
CA LEU A 626 11.31 43.59 -3.54
C LEU A 626 9.77 43.64 -3.52
N HIS A 627 9.15 42.97 -4.49
CA HIS A 627 7.78 42.49 -4.38
C HIS A 627 7.67 41.15 -5.12
N HIS A 628 7.99 40.06 -4.40
CA HIS A 628 7.21 38.82 -4.32
C HIS A 628 8.05 37.66 -3.77
N ALA A 629 7.39 36.81 -2.99
CA ALA A 629 7.80 35.50 -2.48
C ALA A 629 8.66 35.47 -1.20
N ALA A 630 7.96 35.41 -0.06
CA ALA A 630 8.43 34.74 1.15
C ALA A 630 7.57 33.49 1.36
N ILE A 631 8.11 32.28 1.13
CA ILE A 631 7.60 31.01 1.70
C ILE A 631 8.80 30.12 2.02
N ALA A 632 8.82 29.60 3.24
CA ALA A 632 9.90 28.88 3.90
C ALA A 632 10.25 27.52 3.27
N LEU A 633 11.54 27.16 3.29
CA LEU A 633 12.03 25.79 3.07
C LEU A 633 12.39 25.14 4.41
N GLN A 634 11.80 23.97 4.66
CA GLN A 634 12.27 23.02 5.68
C GLN A 634 13.45 22.19 5.14
N PRO A 635 14.36 21.71 6.01
CA PRO A 635 15.46 20.84 5.62
C PRO A 635 14.96 19.49 5.08
N VAL A 636 15.75 18.89 4.18
CA VAL A 636 15.48 17.61 3.53
C VAL A 636 15.42 16.48 4.54
N ASP A 637 14.30 15.76 4.55
CA ASP A 637 14.12 14.56 5.34
C ASP A 637 14.88 13.38 4.71
N VAL A 638 15.70 12.71 5.54
CA VAL A 638 16.62 11.60 5.21
C VAL A 638 15.86 10.28 4.92
N GLY A 639 14.53 10.35 4.71
CA GLY A 639 13.62 9.21 4.56
C GLY A 639 13.54 8.59 3.16
N ILE A 640 13.84 9.34 2.09
CA ILE A 640 13.52 8.95 0.70
C ILE A 640 14.08 7.56 0.32
N LEU A 641 15.30 7.23 0.74
CA LEU A 641 15.94 5.95 0.43
C LEU A 641 15.52 4.82 1.37
N ARG A 642 15.15 5.12 2.62
CA ARG A 642 14.72 4.11 3.62
C ARG A 642 13.42 3.44 3.19
N ASP A 643 12.52 4.21 2.59
CA ASP A 643 11.17 3.78 2.24
C ASP A 643 11.09 3.14 0.83
N PHE A 644 12.10 3.35 -0.03
CA PHE A 644 12.22 2.65 -1.32
C PHE A 644 12.77 1.22 -1.18
N ALA A 645 13.55 0.95 -0.12
CA ALA A 645 14.16 -0.35 0.15
C ALA A 645 13.24 -1.33 0.91
N SER A 646 12.17 -0.83 1.53
CA SER A 646 11.16 -1.60 2.29
C SER A 646 9.99 -2.02 1.41
#